data_AF-A0A928BHU7-F1
#
_entry.id   AF-A0A928BHU7-F1
#
_cell.length_a   1.000
_cell.length_b   1.000
_cell.length_c   1.000
_cell.angle_alpha   90.00
_cell.angle_beta   90.00
_cell.angle_gamma   90.00
#
_symmetry.space_group_name_H-M   'P 1'
#
loop_
_entity.id
_entity.type
_entity.pdbx_description
1 polymer ?
#
loop_
_entity_poly.entity_id
_entity_poly.type
_entity_poly.pdbx_seq_one_letter_code
_entity_poly.pdbx_strand_id
1 'polypeptide(L)'
;MKKIKFMLFAVAAMAAVSCAKEIDAPENQNQVQVNYVDMEFTAVMEPVTRTSLSDGNKVVWKQNESLTVLDNSPTATTHANQFTATSATSNPLFTGTVPDDATEFYAFYPWRSQAVLNGTTIEGGYLNPSQTPKKNSFNDNCGVMMAKADAENNFSFKNVLSHIVFTIPEDMTDVKSLTLMGNNDEIIAGTFNVDWNNGDPKVIPVIGNSSDSYVILKYSNGNALTPGDYYFSLFPTEFKNGFTIIISKTDGTQVARTNPNPVSSVASRNKILPLAEVPSTGFAEHMNYWVRYVDGFDINISGYTLNNTTHPSAKYVADTKNNTDITAAGYYFVSPNCTKAKFSAHKTYKNMIVLGADAGKRSTFVVGGNQGLVNDGTIYMLANLDATYTKPASGSYQILRTHGDGTEENPATFGTIVVNNCHFRNIPGNFIHLEGTAKPLHLQKAVIEDCDLGFAVASVYLFNKASSNSIIESIELKNNVIYASSGTTMTDFRLINLYNNNKVKDENGQLTGETYQTGSTVNHCSVTNNTLVGTTSSSGLIRVMKMPGEYIFRYNLIDAHMNKKWFPILDCYAAVETGSETKGVIYPSSGRCTDNYCHTAQYNDNGTMIDPAVQPPGKYFSGIPAANAVLLSASPLSALWEPENGKFGAYTITPVDPSKAPAAGVLIGAQRSDMTEESANVDSPSADYNSTDLGAL
;
A
#
# COMPACT_ATOMS: atom_id res chain seq x y z
N MET A 1 24.20 18.05 -57.48
CA MET A 1 23.20 18.69 -58.38
C MET A 1 21.93 18.84 -57.55
N LYS A 2 21.32 20.00 -57.23
CA LYS A 2 21.21 21.34 -57.84
C LYS A 2 21.77 22.48 -56.95
N LYS A 3 22.10 23.59 -57.62
CA LYS A 3 22.77 24.86 -57.22
C LYS A 3 21.78 25.82 -56.49
N ILE A 4 22.11 26.57 -55.43
CA ILE A 4 22.94 27.80 -55.26
C ILE A 4 22.37 29.10 -55.91
N LYS A 5 22.14 30.12 -55.04
CA LYS A 5 22.05 31.61 -55.20
C LYS A 5 20.71 32.21 -55.71
N PHE A 6 20.19 33.38 -55.28
CA PHE A 6 20.80 34.62 -54.74
C PHE A 6 19.72 35.61 -54.18
N MET A 7 20.11 36.50 -53.24
CA MET A 7 19.69 37.93 -53.02
C MET A 7 18.20 38.27 -52.69
N LEU A 8 17.81 39.37 -52.02
CA LEU A 8 18.31 40.48 -51.19
C LEU A 8 17.04 41.33 -50.90
N PHE A 9 16.90 42.01 -49.76
CA PHE A 9 16.50 43.44 -49.61
C PHE A 9 15.97 43.81 -48.22
N ALA A 10 16.15 45.10 -47.93
CA ALA A 10 16.20 45.80 -46.66
C ALA A 10 14.90 46.54 -46.27
N VAL A 11 14.75 46.74 -44.95
CA VAL A 11 14.27 47.91 -44.18
C VAL A 11 13.16 48.81 -44.76
N ALA A 12 12.11 49.03 -43.95
CA ALA A 12 11.39 50.32 -43.90
C ALA A 12 10.94 50.62 -42.45
N ALA A 13 11.42 51.74 -41.92
CA ALA A 13 10.95 52.37 -40.70
C ALA A 13 9.71 53.23 -40.98
N MET A 14 8.80 53.34 -40.02
CA MET A 14 7.78 54.39 -39.99
C MET A 14 7.72 55.02 -38.61
N ALA A 15 7.88 56.33 -38.58
CA ALA A 15 7.56 57.20 -37.46
C ALA A 15 6.37 58.07 -37.87
N ALA A 16 5.41 58.26 -36.96
CA ALA A 16 4.67 59.52 -36.83
C ALA A 16 4.02 59.63 -35.45
N VAL A 17 4.17 60.84 -34.91
CA VAL A 17 3.90 61.37 -33.57
C VAL A 17 2.40 61.58 -33.30
N SER A 18 1.98 61.47 -32.04
CA SER A 18 0.86 62.28 -31.52
C SER A 18 1.04 62.61 -30.03
N CYS A 19 1.10 63.92 -29.79
CA CYS A 19 1.09 64.76 -28.60
C CYS A 19 0.81 64.16 -27.21
N ALA A 20 1.64 64.66 -26.30
CA ALA A 20 1.59 64.56 -24.85
C ALA A 20 0.26 65.01 -24.24
N LYS A 21 -0.10 64.31 -23.16
CA LYS A 21 -0.76 64.89 -22.00
C LYS A 21 0.12 64.54 -20.81
N GLU A 22 0.74 65.56 -20.22
CA GLU A 22 1.49 65.46 -18.97
C GLU A 22 0.59 64.79 -17.92
N ILE A 23 0.99 63.60 -17.50
CA ILE A 23 0.65 63.05 -16.20
C ILE A 23 2.00 62.90 -15.54
N ASP A 24 2.23 63.69 -14.50
CA ASP A 24 3.39 63.60 -13.63
C ASP A 24 3.59 62.13 -13.24
N ALA A 25 4.58 61.48 -13.86
CA ALA A 25 5.09 60.22 -13.36
C ALA A 25 5.78 60.55 -12.03
N PRO A 26 5.47 59.85 -10.93
CA PRO A 26 6.19 60.09 -9.69
C PRO A 26 7.67 59.75 -9.89
N GLU A 27 8.50 60.78 -9.96
CA GLU A 27 9.93 60.73 -9.64
C GLU A 27 10.07 60.26 -8.18
N ASN A 28 10.37 58.98 -8.00
CA ASN A 28 11.34 58.42 -7.03
C ASN A 28 11.03 56.94 -6.82
N GLN A 29 11.69 56.09 -7.60
CA GLN A 29 12.24 54.88 -7.02
C GLN A 29 13.75 55.03 -7.13
N ASN A 30 14.36 55.63 -6.10
CA ASN A 30 15.80 55.53 -5.88
C ASN A 30 16.13 54.03 -5.82
N GLN A 31 16.72 53.48 -6.87
CA GLN A 31 17.40 52.20 -6.78
C GLN A 31 18.61 52.44 -5.89
N VAL A 32 18.52 52.05 -4.63
CA VAL A 32 19.66 52.07 -3.71
C VAL A 32 20.70 51.11 -4.30
N GLN A 33 21.80 51.66 -4.79
CA GLN A 33 22.94 50.86 -5.26
C GLN A 33 23.61 50.23 -4.02
N VAL A 34 23.62 48.91 -3.96
CA VAL A 34 24.26 48.14 -2.88
C VAL A 34 25.75 48.01 -3.22
N ASN A 35 26.62 48.49 -2.35
CA ASN A 35 28.05 48.29 -2.47
C ASN A 35 28.44 46.99 -1.77
N TYR A 36 29.40 46.27 -2.35
CA TYR A 36 29.92 45.03 -1.78
C TYR A 36 31.38 45.21 -1.40
N VAL A 37 31.79 44.58 -0.29
CA VAL A 37 33.16 44.58 0.22
C VAL A 37 33.67 43.15 0.36
N ASP A 38 34.97 42.96 0.12
CA ASP A 38 35.65 41.70 0.40
C ASP A 38 35.72 41.48 1.91
N MET A 39 35.39 40.28 2.35
CA MET A 39 35.41 39.85 3.75
C MET A 39 36.10 38.51 3.89
N GLU A 40 36.69 38.31 5.06
CA GLU A 40 37.37 37.08 5.42
C GLU A 40 36.85 36.58 6.77
N PHE A 41 36.55 35.29 6.85
CA PHE A 41 36.15 34.63 8.09
C PHE A 41 37.05 33.45 8.39
N THR A 42 37.46 33.29 9.64
CA THR A 42 38.15 32.06 10.08
C THR A 42 37.10 31.06 10.57
N ALA A 43 37.14 29.83 10.09
CA ALA A 43 36.20 28.79 10.53
C ALA A 43 36.87 27.77 11.44
N VAL A 44 36.27 27.52 12.61
CA VAL A 44 36.63 26.40 13.48
C VAL A 44 35.40 25.51 13.69
N MET A 45 35.62 24.24 13.97
CA MET A 45 34.54 23.27 14.19
C MET A 45 34.50 22.79 15.62
N GLU A 46 33.29 22.62 16.16
CA GLU A 46 33.13 21.88 17.40
C GLU A 46 33.50 20.40 17.21
N PRO A 47 34.19 19.78 18.19
CA PRO A 47 34.47 18.36 18.12
C PRO A 47 33.16 17.56 18.19
N VAL A 48 33.09 16.46 17.43
CA VAL A 48 31.96 15.53 17.50
C VAL A 48 32.05 14.70 18.78
N THR A 49 30.95 14.64 19.56
CA THR A 49 30.95 13.98 20.87
C THR A 49 30.77 12.44 20.78
N ARG A 50 31.87 11.68 20.54
CA ARG A 50 32.12 10.19 20.67
C ARG A 50 31.16 9.24 19.88
N THR A 51 31.53 8.15 19.18
CA THR A 51 32.72 7.26 18.95
C THR A 51 32.57 6.63 17.53
N SER A 52 33.33 6.87 16.47
CA SER A 52 34.61 7.54 16.18
C SER A 52 34.62 8.08 14.73
N LEU A 53 35.46 9.07 14.46
CA LEU A 53 36.02 9.43 13.14
C LEU A 53 37.55 9.33 13.34
N SER A 54 38.29 8.53 12.56
CA SER A 54 39.72 8.29 12.84
C SER A 54 40.60 9.55 12.69
N ASP A 55 41.73 9.56 13.41
CA ASP A 55 42.69 10.65 13.65
C ASP A 55 42.11 11.96 14.21
N GLY A 56 41.63 11.86 15.46
CA GLY A 56 41.51 13.00 16.37
C GLY A 56 40.15 13.69 16.41
N ASN A 57 39.09 13.10 15.85
CA ASN A 57 37.76 13.73 15.76
C ASN A 57 37.77 15.15 15.15
N LYS A 58 38.81 15.49 14.38
CA LYS A 58 38.93 16.77 13.69
C LYS A 58 38.32 16.63 12.32
N VAL A 59 37.20 17.30 12.08
CA VAL A 59 36.75 17.52 10.71
C VAL A 59 37.73 18.51 10.08
N VAL A 60 38.32 18.11 8.96
CA VAL A 60 39.26 18.93 8.19
C VAL A 60 38.51 19.46 6.99
N TRP A 61 38.45 20.78 6.86
CA TRP A 61 37.91 21.42 5.67
C TRP A 61 38.80 21.10 4.47
N LYS A 62 38.20 20.92 3.31
CA LYS A 62 38.92 20.80 2.04
C LYS A 62 39.06 22.17 1.40
N GLN A 63 40.16 22.36 0.69
CA GLN A 63 40.32 23.54 -0.15
C GLN A 63 39.17 23.62 -1.17
N ASN A 64 38.67 24.82 -1.40
CA ASN A 64 37.53 25.11 -2.27
C ASN A 64 36.16 24.61 -1.81
N GLU A 65 36.01 24.14 -0.57
CA GLU A 65 34.68 23.97 0.01
C GLU A 65 34.01 25.33 0.20
N SER A 66 32.70 25.39 -0.03
CA SER A 66 31.93 26.63 0.10
C SER A 66 30.87 26.55 1.18
N LEU A 67 30.65 27.67 1.84
CA LEU A 67 29.58 27.91 2.81
C LEU A 67 28.73 29.10 2.36
N THR A 68 27.51 29.19 2.87
CA THR A 68 26.66 30.39 2.76
C THR A 68 26.93 31.30 3.94
N VAL A 69 27.28 32.56 3.70
CA VAL A 69 27.22 33.64 4.69
C VAL A 69 25.94 34.43 4.45
N LEU A 70 25.05 34.40 5.45
CA LEU A 70 23.83 35.17 5.53
C LEU A 70 24.06 36.46 6.31
N ASP A 71 23.67 37.59 5.72
CA ASP A 71 23.80 38.92 6.32
C ASP A 71 22.44 39.55 6.71
N ASN A 72 22.51 40.66 7.44
CA ASN A 72 21.37 41.46 7.88
C ASN A 72 21.26 42.83 7.16
N SER A 73 21.87 42.98 5.99
CA SER A 73 21.83 44.25 5.24
C SER A 73 20.39 44.70 5.00
N PRO A 74 20.02 45.96 5.30
CA PRO A 74 18.69 46.48 4.98
C PRO A 74 18.53 46.84 3.49
N THR A 75 19.63 46.98 2.74
CA THR A 75 19.61 47.45 1.34
C THR A 75 19.76 46.32 0.32
N ALA A 76 20.38 45.20 0.71
CA ALA A 76 20.54 44.05 -0.16
C ALA A 76 19.20 43.35 -0.47
N THR A 77 19.07 42.84 -1.70
CA THR A 77 17.93 42.01 -2.14
C THR A 77 18.21 40.52 -2.04
N THR A 78 19.49 40.15 -1.88
CA THR A 78 19.95 38.79 -1.66
C THR A 78 20.91 38.79 -0.49
N HIS A 79 20.66 37.92 0.49
CA HIS A 79 21.50 37.83 1.69
C HIS A 79 22.37 36.57 1.71
N ALA A 80 22.22 35.65 0.75
CA ALA A 80 23.01 34.42 0.69
C ALA A 80 24.30 34.64 -0.12
N ASN A 81 25.42 34.86 0.56
CA ASN A 81 26.72 35.13 -0.06
C ASN A 81 27.63 33.89 -0.03
N GLN A 82 28.28 33.56 -1.15
CA GLN A 82 29.16 32.40 -1.22
C GLN A 82 30.55 32.74 -0.70
N PHE A 83 31.05 31.94 0.24
CA PHE A 83 32.41 32.04 0.75
C PHE A 83 33.13 30.72 0.53
N THR A 84 34.42 30.77 0.19
CA THR A 84 35.19 29.58 -0.20
C THR A 84 36.46 29.43 0.62
N ALA A 85 36.75 28.19 1.05
CA ALA A 85 37.93 27.85 1.82
C ALA A 85 39.20 27.99 0.96
N THR A 86 40.14 28.81 1.42
CA THR A 86 41.41 29.07 0.74
C THR A 86 42.41 27.91 0.82
N SER A 87 42.29 27.05 1.84
CA SER A 87 43.21 25.94 2.12
C SER A 87 42.53 24.77 2.82
N ALA A 88 43.15 23.58 2.77
CA ALA A 88 42.68 22.39 3.45
C ALA A 88 43.29 22.29 4.85
N THR A 89 42.54 22.70 5.87
CA THR A 89 43.00 22.73 7.28
C THR A 89 41.80 22.66 8.23
N SER A 90 42.03 22.46 9.53
CA SER A 90 41.00 22.54 10.57
C SER A 90 40.54 23.97 10.89
N ASN A 91 41.28 24.98 10.42
CA ASN A 91 41.01 26.40 10.65
C ASN A 91 41.22 27.26 9.38
N PRO A 92 40.52 26.99 8.27
CA PRO A 92 40.75 27.69 7.02
C PRO A 92 40.21 29.12 7.10
N LEU A 93 40.80 29.98 6.28
CA LEU A 93 40.23 31.26 5.92
C LEU A 93 39.22 31.06 4.79
N PHE A 94 38.02 31.61 4.98
CA PHE A 94 36.97 31.67 3.99
C PHE A 94 36.86 33.09 3.45
N THR A 95 36.94 33.25 2.14
CA THR A 95 36.89 34.55 1.46
C THR A 95 35.66 34.67 0.58
N GLY A 96 35.06 35.85 0.54
CA GLY A 96 33.87 36.17 -0.24
C GLY A 96 33.51 37.65 -0.11
N THR A 97 32.35 38.04 -0.62
CA THR A 97 31.85 39.43 -0.57
C THR A 97 30.52 39.52 0.14
N VAL A 98 30.28 40.63 0.85
CA VAL A 98 28.99 40.96 1.50
C VAL A 98 28.65 42.43 1.26
N PRO A 99 27.38 42.85 1.43
CA PRO A 99 27.02 44.26 1.45
C PRO A 99 27.82 45.06 2.50
N ASP A 100 28.22 46.29 2.17
CA ASP A 100 29.05 47.14 3.05
C ASP A 100 28.31 47.64 4.30
N ASP A 101 26.98 47.59 4.29
CA ASP A 101 26.09 47.95 5.39
C ASP A 101 25.69 46.76 6.27
N ALA A 102 26.18 45.55 5.99
CA ALA A 102 25.96 44.36 6.81
C ALA A 102 26.77 44.40 8.12
N THR A 103 26.14 43.99 9.23
CA THR A 103 26.73 44.05 10.58
C THR A 103 26.66 42.74 11.36
N GLU A 104 25.82 41.80 10.94
CA GLU A 104 25.66 40.50 11.57
C GLU A 104 25.70 39.40 10.51
N PHE A 105 26.44 38.32 10.81
CA PHE A 105 26.67 37.24 9.86
C PHE A 105 26.39 35.87 10.49
N TYR A 106 25.62 35.06 9.77
CA TYR A 106 25.41 33.64 10.05
C TYR A 106 26.01 32.82 8.93
N ALA A 107 26.62 31.68 9.25
CA ALA A 107 27.14 30.77 8.26
C ALA A 107 26.37 29.45 8.25
N PHE A 108 26.16 28.90 7.06
CA PHE A 108 25.55 27.60 6.83
C PHE A 108 26.41 26.77 5.87
N TYR A 109 26.67 25.53 6.23
CA TYR A 109 27.37 24.59 5.36
C TYR A 109 26.51 23.34 5.14
N PRO A 110 26.51 22.76 3.92
CA PRO A 110 27.20 23.23 2.70
C PRO A 110 26.55 24.46 2.07
N TRP A 111 27.24 25.12 1.13
CA TRP A 111 26.72 26.26 0.36
C TRP A 111 25.32 26.01 -0.23
N ARG A 112 24.43 26.98 -0.01
CA ARG A 112 23.06 27.06 -0.50
C ARG A 112 22.77 28.50 -0.94
N SER A 113 22.57 28.70 -2.24
CA SER A 113 22.21 30.01 -2.81
C SER A 113 20.77 30.44 -2.51
N GLN A 114 19.94 29.54 -1.97
CA GLN A 114 18.52 29.78 -1.67
C GLN A 114 18.24 29.81 -0.15
N ALA A 115 19.28 29.78 0.69
CA ALA A 115 19.08 29.90 2.13
C ALA A 115 18.60 31.32 2.47
N VAL A 116 17.69 31.41 3.43
CA VAL A 116 17.11 32.68 3.88
C VAL A 116 17.31 32.80 5.38
N LEU A 117 17.72 33.98 5.85
CA LEU A 117 17.80 34.29 7.27
C LEU A 117 16.52 35.02 7.71
N ASN A 118 15.83 34.46 8.70
CA ASN A 118 14.64 35.03 9.31
C ASN A 118 14.86 35.10 10.84
N GLY A 119 15.22 36.29 11.33
CA GLY A 119 15.72 36.46 12.69
C GLY A 119 17.00 35.65 12.90
N THR A 120 16.97 34.66 13.79
CA THR A 120 18.08 33.72 14.05
C THR A 120 17.94 32.38 13.35
N THR A 121 16.90 32.22 12.52
CA THR A 121 16.59 30.97 11.83
C THR A 121 17.03 31.02 10.38
N ILE A 122 17.78 30.00 9.95
CA ILE A 122 18.11 29.77 8.55
C ILE A 122 17.08 28.81 7.97
N GLU A 123 16.36 29.26 6.94
CA GLU A 123 15.34 28.50 6.22
C GLU A 123 15.89 27.90 4.92
N GLY A 124 15.26 26.80 4.47
CA GLY A 124 15.55 26.19 3.16
C GLY A 124 16.65 25.11 3.17
N GLY A 125 16.95 24.53 4.33
CA GLY A 125 17.81 23.34 4.43
C GLY A 125 17.15 22.12 3.80
N TYR A 126 17.94 21.23 3.19
CA TYR A 126 17.47 19.95 2.67
C TYR A 126 18.50 18.83 2.87
N LEU A 127 18.10 17.79 3.61
CA LEU A 127 18.84 16.56 3.82
C LEU A 127 18.21 15.47 2.96
N ASN A 128 18.94 15.02 1.93
CA ASN A 128 18.43 14.01 1.02
C ASN A 128 18.24 12.68 1.77
N PRO A 129 17.04 12.05 1.75
CA PRO A 129 16.86 10.72 2.32
C PRO A 129 17.68 9.65 1.59
N SER A 130 18.01 9.82 0.30
CA SER A 130 18.94 8.96 -0.43
C SER A 130 20.34 9.55 -0.41
N GLN A 131 21.20 8.99 0.44
CA GLN A 131 22.57 9.47 0.67
C GLN A 131 23.58 8.58 -0.05
N THR A 132 24.62 9.16 -0.65
CA THR A 132 25.69 8.34 -1.22
C THR A 132 26.55 7.78 -0.09
N PRO A 133 26.70 6.45 0.01
CA PRO A 133 27.46 5.83 1.08
C PRO A 133 28.95 6.13 0.95
N LYS A 134 29.62 6.27 2.11
CA LYS A 134 31.07 6.41 2.22
C LYS A 134 31.53 5.47 3.31
N LYS A 135 32.34 4.46 2.96
CA LYS A 135 32.86 3.52 3.95
C LYS A 135 33.65 4.28 5.03
N ASN A 136 33.38 3.95 6.29
CA ASN A 136 33.96 4.52 7.51
C ASN A 136 33.70 6.03 7.70
N SER A 137 32.67 6.60 7.06
CA SER A 137 32.30 8.00 7.20
C SER A 137 30.88 8.29 6.69
N PHE A 138 30.46 9.55 6.69
CA PHE A 138 29.23 10.01 6.05
C PHE A 138 29.54 10.83 4.78
N ASN A 139 28.54 11.03 3.94
CA ASN A 139 28.67 11.84 2.72
C ASN A 139 29.04 13.29 3.06
N ASP A 140 29.92 13.92 2.29
CA ASP A 140 30.33 15.31 2.54
C ASP A 140 29.10 16.28 2.51
N ASN A 141 28.08 16.02 1.69
CA ASN A 141 26.82 16.79 1.66
C ASN A 141 25.89 16.54 2.86
N CYS A 142 26.20 15.57 3.71
CA CYS A 142 25.46 15.24 4.93
C CYS A 142 26.13 15.82 6.19
N GLY A 143 27.22 16.57 6.05
CA GLY A 143 27.87 17.29 7.15
C GLY A 143 27.24 18.65 7.42
N VAL A 144 25.92 18.75 7.66
CA VAL A 144 25.26 20.06 7.79
C VAL A 144 25.70 20.79 9.06
N MET A 145 26.06 22.06 8.93
CA MET A 145 26.54 22.88 10.05
C MET A 145 26.05 24.32 10.00
N MET A 146 26.00 24.95 11.17
CA MET A 146 25.66 26.38 11.33
C MET A 146 26.63 27.07 12.28
N ALA A 147 26.92 28.35 12.02
CA ALA A 147 27.66 29.23 12.92
C ALA A 147 27.06 30.65 12.92
N LYS A 148 27.39 31.43 13.94
CA LYS A 148 27.25 32.89 13.95
C LYS A 148 28.65 33.48 14.10
N ALA A 149 28.95 34.55 13.37
CA ALA A 149 30.23 35.25 13.50
C ALA A 149 30.35 35.91 14.87
N ASP A 150 31.54 35.85 15.46
CA ASP A 150 31.91 36.71 16.59
C ASP A 150 32.38 38.10 16.12
N ALA A 151 32.81 38.94 17.05
CA ALA A 151 33.27 40.30 16.76
C ALA A 151 34.59 40.33 15.96
N GLU A 152 35.33 39.22 15.95
CA GLU A 152 36.59 39.03 15.26
C GLU A 152 36.42 38.28 13.92
N ASN A 153 35.19 38.14 13.42
CA ASN A 153 34.85 37.40 12.20
C ASN A 153 35.29 35.92 12.23
N ASN A 154 35.16 35.25 13.38
CA ASN A 154 35.31 33.81 13.46
C ASN A 154 33.95 33.10 13.48
N PHE A 155 33.87 32.01 12.73
CA PHE A 155 32.75 31.07 12.79
C PHE A 155 33.12 29.85 13.63
N SER A 156 32.40 29.62 14.73
CA SER A 156 32.42 28.35 15.47
C SER A 156 31.28 27.45 15.00
N PHE A 157 31.56 26.59 14.03
CA PHE A 157 30.58 25.71 13.42
C PHE A 157 30.09 24.61 14.36
N LYS A 158 28.78 24.43 14.34
CA LYS A 158 28.02 23.44 15.08
C LYS A 158 27.40 22.44 14.12
N ASN A 159 27.68 21.15 14.30
CA ASN A 159 27.02 20.10 13.52
C ASN A 159 25.57 19.98 13.97
N VAL A 160 24.63 20.15 13.05
CA VAL A 160 23.20 20.20 13.40
C VAL A 160 22.50 18.84 13.29
N LEU A 161 23.18 17.82 12.76
CA LEU A 161 22.63 16.49 12.53
C LEU A 161 23.13 15.46 13.56
N SER A 162 22.45 14.32 13.58
CA SER A 162 22.84 13.11 14.31
C SER A 162 23.18 11.99 13.34
N HIS A 163 23.92 10.98 13.83
CA HIS A 163 24.36 9.86 13.02
C HIS A 163 24.10 8.53 13.71
N ILE A 164 23.69 7.52 12.94
CA ILE A 164 23.64 6.13 13.36
C ILE A 164 24.66 5.36 12.51
N VAL A 165 25.54 4.60 13.16
CA VAL A 165 26.57 3.80 12.48
C VAL A 165 26.16 2.34 12.45
N PHE A 166 26.14 1.78 11.25
CA PHE A 166 25.88 0.37 11.02
C PHE A 166 27.09 -0.27 10.33
N THR A 167 27.53 -1.41 10.86
CA THR A 167 28.64 -2.18 10.32
C THR A 167 28.09 -3.32 9.46
N ILE A 168 28.42 -3.30 8.16
CA ILE A 168 28.15 -4.44 7.27
C ILE A 168 29.14 -5.56 7.63
N PRO A 169 28.67 -6.79 7.93
CA PRO A 169 29.53 -7.91 8.30
C PRO A 169 30.48 -8.34 7.17
N GLU A 170 31.67 -8.86 7.52
CA GLU A 170 32.70 -9.30 6.55
C GLU A 170 32.22 -10.36 5.55
N ASP A 171 31.28 -11.20 5.95
CA ASP A 171 30.72 -12.27 5.12
C ASP A 171 29.54 -11.81 4.23
N MET A 172 29.13 -10.55 4.33
CA MET A 172 28.02 -9.98 3.55
C MET A 172 28.53 -9.07 2.42
N THR A 173 28.87 -9.68 1.28
CA THR A 173 29.47 -8.99 0.12
C THR A 173 28.46 -8.57 -0.96
N ASP A 174 27.19 -8.93 -0.80
CA ASP A 174 26.11 -8.77 -1.77
C ASP A 174 25.14 -7.64 -1.40
N VAL A 175 25.54 -6.70 -0.54
CA VAL A 175 24.67 -5.58 -0.11
C VAL A 175 24.53 -4.55 -1.22
N LYS A 176 23.31 -4.28 -1.70
CA LYS A 176 23.01 -3.21 -2.66
C LYS A 176 22.67 -1.89 -1.99
N SER A 177 21.95 -1.93 -0.86
CA SER A 177 21.57 -0.74 -0.11
C SER A 177 21.35 -1.06 1.37
N LEU A 178 21.47 -0.02 2.20
CA LEU A 178 21.04 -0.03 3.60
C LEU A 178 19.94 1.01 3.77
N THR A 179 18.83 0.65 4.39
CA THR A 179 17.73 1.59 4.69
C THR A 179 17.45 1.61 6.18
N LEU A 180 17.46 2.79 6.79
CA LEU A 180 17.02 3.01 8.17
C LEU A 180 15.64 3.64 8.15
N MET A 181 14.69 3.06 8.90
CA MET A 181 13.33 3.57 9.07
C MET A 181 12.96 3.62 10.55
N GLY A 182 12.34 4.71 10.99
CA GLY A 182 11.74 4.78 12.32
C GLY A 182 10.50 3.90 12.42
N ASN A 183 10.31 3.20 13.54
CA ASN A 183 9.13 2.33 13.73
C ASN A 183 7.88 3.12 14.15
N ASN A 184 7.91 4.46 14.04
CA ASN A 184 6.78 5.35 14.31
C ASN A 184 6.72 6.52 13.30
N ASP A 185 7.23 6.32 12.08
CA ASP A 185 7.25 7.31 10.99
C ASP A 185 7.91 8.66 11.35
N GLU A 186 8.86 8.68 12.30
CA GLU A 186 9.54 9.90 12.70
C GLU A 186 10.23 10.59 11.52
N ILE A 187 10.14 11.92 11.43
CA ILE A 187 10.79 12.68 10.35
C ILE A 187 12.29 12.74 10.62
N ILE A 188 13.08 12.05 9.80
CA ILE A 188 14.53 11.93 9.97
C ILE A 188 15.34 12.51 8.80
N ALA A 189 14.68 12.85 7.70
CA ALA A 189 15.29 13.53 6.56
C ALA A 189 14.26 14.42 5.84
N GLY A 190 14.74 15.23 4.88
CA GLY A 190 13.87 16.12 4.11
C GLY A 190 14.23 17.60 4.19
N THR A 191 13.22 18.46 4.03
CA THR A 191 13.37 19.91 4.23
C THR A 191 13.38 20.25 5.72
N PHE A 192 14.24 21.18 6.11
CA PHE A 192 14.35 21.66 7.48
C PHE A 192 14.80 23.12 7.55
N ASN A 193 14.55 23.73 8.69
CA ASN A 193 15.14 25.01 9.10
C ASN A 193 16.11 24.76 10.26
N VAL A 194 17.01 25.71 10.52
CA VAL A 194 17.91 25.68 11.67
C VAL A 194 17.83 26.99 12.44
N ASP A 195 17.37 26.94 13.67
CA ASP A 195 17.43 28.08 14.60
C ASP A 195 18.77 28.05 15.34
N TRP A 196 19.47 29.19 15.41
CA TRP A 196 20.69 29.34 16.21
C TRP A 196 20.51 28.99 17.68
N ASN A 197 19.30 29.20 18.23
CA ASN A 197 18.90 28.81 19.59
C ASN A 197 20.00 29.12 20.64
N ASN A 198 20.41 30.39 20.70
CA ASN A 198 21.39 30.91 21.67
C ASN A 198 22.75 30.17 21.70
N GLY A 199 23.28 29.81 20.53
CA GLY A 199 24.59 29.13 20.42
C GLY A 199 24.51 27.61 20.42
N ASP A 200 23.30 27.06 20.47
CA ASP A 200 23.02 25.62 20.47
C ASP A 200 22.01 25.28 19.35
N PRO A 201 22.44 25.22 18.07
CA PRO A 201 21.49 25.20 16.96
C PRO A 201 20.53 24.02 16.97
N LYS A 202 19.28 24.26 16.57
CA LYS A 202 18.23 23.24 16.54
C LYS A 202 17.64 23.10 15.15
N VAL A 203 17.62 21.87 14.66
CA VAL A 203 16.91 21.49 13.44
C VAL A 203 15.41 21.51 13.71
N ILE A 204 14.67 22.16 12.84
CA ILE A 204 13.21 22.21 12.83
C ILE A 204 12.76 21.57 11.52
N PRO A 205 12.32 20.30 11.52
CA PRO A 205 11.84 19.65 10.31
C PRO A 205 10.61 20.36 9.74
N VAL A 206 10.56 20.55 8.43
CA VAL A 206 9.36 21.05 7.75
C VAL A 206 8.44 19.87 7.44
N ILE A 207 7.26 19.87 8.05
CA ILE A 207 6.25 18.82 7.83
C ILE A 207 5.61 19.00 6.46
N GLY A 208 5.63 17.98 5.61
CA GLY A 208 4.94 18.02 4.34
C GLY A 208 5.39 16.96 3.34
N ASN A 209 5.35 17.29 2.05
CA ASN A 209 5.73 16.30 1.03
C ASN A 209 7.25 16.07 0.94
N SER A 210 8.03 16.99 1.50
CA SER A 210 9.48 16.93 1.53
C SER A 210 10.04 16.40 2.85
N SER A 211 9.21 15.95 3.80
CA SER A 211 9.65 15.19 4.98
C SER A 211 9.69 13.70 4.67
N ASP A 212 10.72 13.02 5.13
CA ASP A 212 10.87 11.57 4.97
C ASP A 212 11.17 10.90 6.31
N SER A 213 10.57 9.72 6.50
CA SER A 213 10.71 8.88 7.70
C SER A 213 11.74 7.76 7.55
N TYR A 214 12.56 7.84 6.50
CA TYR A 214 13.58 6.87 6.17
C TYR A 214 14.82 7.55 5.58
N VAL A 215 15.97 6.87 5.70
CA VAL A 215 17.22 7.22 5.03
C VAL A 215 17.75 5.96 4.35
N ILE A 216 18.19 6.08 3.08
CA ILE A 216 18.77 5.01 2.27
C ILE A 216 20.20 5.37 1.93
N LEU A 217 21.11 4.45 2.16
CA LEU A 217 22.49 4.47 1.69
C LEU A 217 22.60 3.58 0.46
N LYS A 218 22.83 4.18 -0.72
CA LYS A 218 23.07 3.45 -1.97
C LYS A 218 23.92 4.25 -2.95
N TYR A 219 24.75 3.55 -3.73
CA TYR A 219 25.47 4.20 -4.83
C TYR A 219 24.54 4.44 -6.03
N SER A 220 24.65 5.61 -6.66
CA SER A 220 23.87 5.97 -7.85
C SER A 220 24.18 5.09 -9.07
N ASN A 221 25.38 4.50 -9.11
CA ASN A 221 25.79 3.57 -10.16
C ASN A 221 25.32 2.12 -9.94
N GLY A 222 24.62 1.84 -8.82
CA GLY A 222 24.12 0.50 -8.50
C GLY A 222 25.16 -0.48 -7.97
N ASN A 223 26.39 -0.05 -7.70
CA ASN A 223 27.42 -0.90 -7.11
C ASN A 223 27.01 -1.38 -5.71
N ALA A 224 27.47 -2.59 -5.36
CA ALA A 224 27.33 -3.12 -4.01
C ALA A 224 28.19 -2.35 -2.99
N LEU A 225 27.71 -2.29 -1.76
CA LEU A 225 28.44 -1.82 -0.60
C LEU A 225 29.34 -2.96 -0.10
N THR A 226 30.58 -2.63 0.22
CA THR A 226 31.53 -3.59 0.80
C THR A 226 31.38 -3.64 2.32
N PRO A 227 31.82 -4.72 3.00
CA PRO A 227 31.86 -4.76 4.46
C PRO A 227 32.54 -3.55 5.12
N GLY A 228 32.10 -3.17 6.32
CA GLY A 228 32.62 -2.02 7.09
C GLY A 228 31.54 -1.06 7.57
N ASP A 229 31.97 0.08 8.14
CA ASP A 229 31.07 1.03 8.80
C ASP A 229 30.42 2.00 7.82
N TYR A 230 29.12 2.21 7.98
CA TYR A 230 28.33 3.16 7.20
C TYR A 230 27.48 4.03 8.13
N TYR A 231 27.37 5.30 7.80
CA TYR A 231 26.75 6.31 8.63
C TYR A 231 25.45 6.79 7.96
N PHE A 232 24.34 6.62 8.66
CA PHE A 232 23.09 7.31 8.33
C PHE A 232 23.13 8.69 8.99
N SER A 233 23.07 9.76 8.20
CA SER A 233 22.87 11.11 8.74
C SER A 233 21.38 11.41 8.82
N LEU A 234 20.91 11.90 9.96
CA LEU A 234 19.51 12.20 10.22
C LEU A 234 19.32 13.50 11.00
N PHE A 235 18.11 14.06 10.91
CA PHE A 235 17.67 15.06 11.86
C PHE A 235 17.73 14.51 13.29
N PRO A 236 18.16 15.30 14.29
CA PRO A 236 18.08 14.88 15.68
C PRO A 236 16.67 14.46 16.05
N THR A 237 16.50 13.17 16.37
CA THR A 237 15.19 12.52 16.51
C THR A 237 15.22 11.52 17.66
N GLU A 238 14.16 11.50 18.45
CA GLU A 238 13.88 10.38 19.36
C GLU A 238 13.07 9.32 18.61
N PHE A 239 13.61 8.12 18.49
CA PHE A 239 12.87 6.98 17.93
C PHE A 239 12.01 6.36 19.03
N LYS A 240 10.72 6.65 19.05
CA LYS A 240 9.84 6.30 20.19
C LYS A 240 9.57 4.80 20.28
N ASN A 241 9.50 4.12 19.13
CA ASN A 241 9.30 2.68 19.04
C ASN A 241 10.54 1.97 18.49
N GLY A 242 11.70 2.62 18.62
CA GLY A 242 12.93 2.22 17.98
C GLY A 242 12.89 2.36 16.46
N PHE A 243 13.77 1.63 15.77
CA PHE A 243 13.96 1.71 14.32
C PHE A 243 14.29 0.35 13.72
N THR A 244 14.18 0.25 12.41
CA THR A 244 14.54 -0.94 11.64
C THR A 244 15.59 -0.58 10.60
N ILE A 245 16.62 -1.42 10.49
CA ILE A 245 17.58 -1.39 9.39
C ILE A 245 17.26 -2.54 8.44
N ILE A 246 17.02 -2.20 7.18
CA ILE A 246 16.73 -3.12 6.09
C ILE A 246 17.93 -3.15 5.16
N ILE A 247 18.39 -4.34 4.81
CA ILE A 247 19.48 -4.58 3.87
C ILE A 247 18.84 -5.19 2.62
N SER A 248 18.93 -4.49 1.49
CA SER A 248 18.59 -5.07 0.19
C SER A 248 19.86 -5.67 -0.41
N LYS A 249 19.79 -6.94 -0.79
CA LYS A 249 20.87 -7.65 -1.48
C LYS A 249 20.81 -7.44 -3.00
N THR A 250 21.90 -7.74 -3.71
CA THR A 250 21.99 -7.56 -5.16
C THR A 250 21.03 -8.43 -5.96
N ASP A 251 20.62 -9.58 -5.41
CA ASP A 251 19.60 -10.47 -6.00
C ASP A 251 18.16 -10.00 -5.73
N GLY A 252 18.00 -8.92 -4.97
CA GLY A 252 16.72 -8.36 -4.57
C GLY A 252 16.15 -8.95 -3.30
N THR A 253 16.74 -9.97 -2.68
CA THR A 253 16.30 -10.41 -1.35
C THR A 253 16.53 -9.30 -0.32
N GLN A 254 15.71 -9.32 0.74
CA GLN A 254 15.78 -8.34 1.81
C GLN A 254 15.87 -9.07 3.15
N VAL A 255 16.75 -8.56 4.01
CA VAL A 255 16.85 -8.97 5.40
C VAL A 255 16.82 -7.73 6.28
N ALA A 256 16.37 -7.86 7.52
CA ALA A 256 16.26 -6.73 8.42
C ALA A 256 16.69 -7.06 9.85
N ARG A 257 17.04 -6.00 10.57
CA ARG A 257 17.20 -6.02 12.02
C ARG A 257 16.40 -4.87 12.61
N THR A 258 15.51 -5.19 13.53
CA THR A 258 14.70 -4.22 14.26
C THR A 258 15.28 -4.03 15.66
N ASN A 259 15.48 -2.77 16.05
CA ASN A 259 15.55 -2.37 17.44
C ASN A 259 14.14 -1.94 17.87
N PRO A 260 13.45 -2.71 18.72
CA PRO A 260 12.07 -2.40 19.11
C PRO A 260 12.00 -1.37 20.26
N ASN A 261 13.13 -1.01 20.87
CA ASN A 261 13.16 -0.18 22.06
C ASN A 261 13.31 1.30 21.71
N PRO A 262 12.74 2.22 22.52
CA PRO A 262 12.94 3.65 22.35
C PRO A 262 14.43 4.03 22.32
N VAL A 263 14.81 4.98 21.46
CA VAL A 263 16.19 5.49 21.35
C VAL A 263 16.19 7.02 21.34
N SER A 264 16.71 7.61 22.42
CA SER A 264 16.82 9.06 22.61
C SER A 264 18.26 9.60 22.49
N SER A 265 19.26 8.72 22.38
CA SER A 265 20.68 9.10 22.31
C SER A 265 21.05 9.94 21.07
N VAL A 266 20.21 9.95 20.05
CA VAL A 266 20.35 10.73 18.82
C VAL A 266 19.33 11.87 18.70
N ALA A 267 18.55 12.14 19.76
CA ALA A 267 17.54 13.21 19.81
C ALA A 267 18.13 14.62 19.95
N SER A 268 19.45 14.74 20.09
CA SER A 268 20.19 16.00 20.10
C SER A 268 21.25 15.97 19.01
N ARG A 269 21.59 17.15 18.46
CA ARG A 269 22.60 17.26 17.39
C ARG A 269 23.97 16.75 17.82
N ASN A 270 24.84 16.53 16.85
CA ASN A 270 26.25 16.21 17.04
C ASN A 270 26.47 14.91 17.86
N LYS A 271 25.53 13.96 17.69
CA LYS A 271 25.56 12.63 18.32
C LYS A 271 25.85 11.56 17.29
N ILE A 272 26.59 10.55 17.71
CA ILE A 272 26.84 9.32 16.96
C ILE A 272 26.36 8.16 17.83
N LEU A 273 25.44 7.35 17.31
CA LEU A 273 25.04 6.09 17.91
C LEU A 273 25.68 4.93 17.11
N PRO A 274 26.76 4.32 17.61
CA PRO A 274 27.26 3.08 17.05
C PRO A 274 26.31 1.94 17.41
N LEU A 275 25.95 1.12 16.43
CA LEU A 275 25.20 -0.10 16.66
C LEU A 275 26.16 -1.26 16.91
N ALA A 276 25.74 -2.20 17.76
CA ALA A 276 26.50 -3.42 17.98
C ALA A 276 26.59 -4.23 16.67
N GLU A 277 27.80 -4.66 16.34
CA GLU A 277 28.07 -5.59 15.24
C GLU A 277 27.20 -6.84 15.36
N VAL A 278 26.79 -7.36 14.20
CA VAL A 278 25.89 -8.52 14.10
C VAL A 278 26.45 -9.44 13.04
N PRO A 279 26.55 -10.75 13.28
CA PRO A 279 26.85 -11.68 12.20
C PRO A 279 25.74 -11.67 11.14
N SER A 280 26.05 -12.08 9.91
CA SER A 280 25.05 -12.17 8.82
C SER A 280 23.84 -13.04 9.17
N THR A 281 24.00 -14.04 10.04
CA THR A 281 22.93 -14.91 10.52
C THR A 281 21.98 -14.25 11.53
N GLY A 282 22.31 -13.04 12.00
CA GLY A 282 21.49 -12.29 12.97
C GLY A 282 20.41 -11.40 12.34
N PHE A 283 20.27 -11.43 11.01
CA PHE A 283 19.22 -10.71 10.29
C PHE A 283 18.07 -11.66 9.93
N ALA A 284 16.84 -11.18 10.08
CA ALA A 284 15.65 -11.93 9.70
C ALA A 284 15.28 -11.65 8.25
N GLU A 285 14.72 -12.64 7.55
CA GLU A 285 14.04 -12.39 6.27
C GLU A 285 12.97 -11.31 6.46
N HIS A 286 12.95 -10.35 5.55
CA HIS A 286 12.04 -9.22 5.63
C HIS A 286 11.73 -8.76 4.21
N MET A 287 10.53 -8.23 3.97
CA MET A 287 10.20 -7.67 2.67
C MET A 287 9.45 -6.36 2.85
N ASN A 288 10.11 -5.27 2.49
CA ASN A 288 9.53 -3.95 2.46
C ASN A 288 9.38 -3.50 1.00
N TYR A 289 8.13 -3.47 0.54
CA TYR A 289 7.78 -3.13 -0.84
C TYR A 289 8.23 -1.70 -1.20
N TRP A 290 8.20 -0.74 -0.28
CA TRP A 290 8.70 0.62 -0.56
C TRP A 290 10.22 0.61 -0.82
N VAL A 291 11.00 -0.02 0.06
CA VAL A 291 12.45 -0.12 -0.10
C VAL A 291 12.79 -0.85 -1.40
N ARG A 292 12.09 -1.95 -1.67
CA ARG A 292 12.27 -2.75 -2.89
C ARG A 292 12.02 -1.92 -4.15
N TYR A 293 10.94 -1.14 -4.17
CA TYR A 293 10.61 -0.20 -5.25
C TYR A 293 11.70 0.86 -5.43
N VAL A 294 12.14 1.50 -4.35
CA VAL A 294 13.15 2.57 -4.41
C VAL A 294 14.52 2.03 -4.86
N ASP A 295 14.83 0.78 -4.56
CA ASP A 295 16.03 0.09 -5.04
C ASP A 295 15.91 -0.42 -6.49
N GLY A 296 14.75 -0.26 -7.12
CA GLY A 296 14.53 -0.63 -8.52
C GLY A 296 14.37 -2.13 -8.75
N PHE A 297 13.93 -2.87 -7.73
CA PHE A 297 13.55 -4.26 -7.89
C PHE A 297 12.06 -4.41 -8.19
N ASP A 298 11.73 -5.45 -8.96
CA ASP A 298 10.36 -5.81 -9.28
C ASP A 298 9.60 -6.29 -8.04
N ILE A 299 8.41 -5.75 -7.84
CA ILE A 299 7.40 -6.21 -6.89
C ILE A 299 6.33 -6.94 -7.68
N ASN A 300 6.14 -8.22 -7.40
CA ASN A 300 5.17 -9.06 -8.10
C ASN A 300 4.01 -9.40 -7.16
N ILE A 301 2.80 -8.96 -7.52
CA ILE A 301 1.58 -9.21 -6.73
C ILE A 301 0.52 -9.75 -7.68
N SER A 302 0.10 -11.00 -7.44
CA SER A 302 -0.95 -11.67 -8.23
C SER A 302 -0.70 -11.64 -9.75
N GLY A 303 0.56 -11.76 -10.17
CA GLY A 303 0.97 -11.72 -11.58
C GLY A 303 1.15 -10.32 -12.17
N TYR A 304 0.96 -9.26 -11.38
CA TYR A 304 1.25 -7.89 -11.78
C TYR A 304 2.60 -7.43 -11.23
N THR A 305 3.42 -6.82 -12.09
CA THR A 305 4.76 -6.33 -11.76
C THR A 305 4.78 -4.81 -11.60
N LEU A 306 5.35 -4.33 -10.49
CA LEU A 306 5.55 -2.93 -10.15
C LEU A 306 7.04 -2.65 -9.90
N ASN A 307 7.60 -1.63 -10.56
CA ASN A 307 8.96 -1.14 -10.28
C ASN A 307 9.09 0.36 -10.60
N ASN A 308 10.20 0.97 -10.19
CA ASN A 308 10.42 2.40 -10.37
C ASN A 308 10.72 2.84 -11.81
N THR A 309 11.01 1.91 -12.72
CA THR A 309 11.30 2.18 -14.14
C THR A 309 10.01 2.31 -14.94
N THR A 310 9.06 1.39 -14.77
CA THR A 310 7.77 1.40 -15.47
C THR A 310 6.72 2.23 -14.75
N HIS A 311 6.86 2.43 -13.44
CA HIS A 311 5.92 3.17 -12.61
C HIS A 311 6.65 4.26 -11.81
N PRO A 312 7.30 5.24 -12.49
CA PRO A 312 8.00 6.30 -11.80
C PRO A 312 7.01 7.14 -10.96
N SER A 313 7.53 7.84 -9.96
CA SER A 313 6.75 8.76 -9.11
C SER A 313 5.77 8.11 -8.14
N ALA A 314 6.04 6.88 -7.69
CA ALA A 314 5.30 6.33 -6.56
C ALA A 314 5.54 7.16 -5.29
N LYS A 315 4.53 7.20 -4.42
CA LYS A 315 4.51 8.03 -3.22
C LYS A 315 4.49 7.14 -1.99
N TYR A 316 5.40 7.40 -1.07
CA TYR A 316 5.30 6.88 0.30
C TYR A 316 4.29 7.72 1.08
N VAL A 317 3.33 7.09 1.73
CA VAL A 317 2.25 7.73 2.50
C VAL A 317 2.49 7.44 3.99
N ALA A 318 2.64 8.50 4.78
CA ALA A 318 2.90 8.44 6.21
C ALA A 318 2.21 9.62 6.92
N ASP A 319 1.94 9.51 8.22
CA ASP A 319 1.27 10.57 8.99
C ASP A 319 2.06 11.88 9.07
N THR A 320 3.36 11.81 8.80
CA THR A 320 4.29 12.94 8.76
C THR A 320 4.36 13.63 7.41
N LYS A 321 3.59 13.15 6.42
CA LYS A 321 3.48 13.75 5.08
C LYS A 321 2.07 14.34 4.87
N ASN A 322 1.97 15.34 3.99
CA ASN A 322 0.69 15.97 3.62
C ASN A 322 -0.06 15.20 2.51
N ASN A 323 0.14 13.88 2.42
CA ASN A 323 -0.35 13.04 1.33
C ASN A 323 -1.18 11.84 1.83
N THR A 324 -1.66 11.88 3.07
CA THR A 324 -2.52 10.85 3.67
C THR A 324 -3.87 10.73 2.97
N ASP A 325 -4.31 11.81 2.31
CA ASP A 325 -5.52 11.83 1.49
C ASP A 325 -5.16 11.48 0.04
N ILE A 326 -5.48 10.26 -0.36
CA ILE A 326 -5.27 9.78 -1.74
C ILE A 326 -6.37 10.37 -2.62
N THR A 327 -6.04 11.51 -3.24
CA THR A 327 -6.96 12.35 -4.02
C THR A 327 -6.85 12.18 -5.53
N ALA A 328 -5.80 11.51 -6.00
CA ALA A 328 -5.47 11.35 -7.41
C ALA A 328 -4.99 9.93 -7.71
N ALA A 329 -4.96 9.58 -8.98
CA ALA A 329 -4.40 8.30 -9.39
C ALA A 329 -2.87 8.28 -9.28
N GLY A 330 -2.31 7.07 -9.20
CA GLY A 330 -0.88 6.86 -9.00
C GLY A 330 -0.59 5.62 -8.18
N TYR A 331 0.67 5.51 -7.75
CA TYR A 331 1.20 4.38 -7.03
C TYR A 331 1.55 4.82 -5.61
N TYR A 332 0.97 4.17 -4.61
CA TYR A 332 1.05 4.58 -3.21
C TYR A 332 1.51 3.42 -2.34
N PHE A 333 2.51 3.67 -1.50
CA PHE A 333 3.01 2.75 -0.49
C PHE A 333 2.67 3.33 0.88
N VAL A 334 1.69 2.75 1.56
CA VAL A 334 1.19 3.23 2.85
C VAL A 334 2.04 2.65 3.97
N SER A 335 2.63 3.49 4.80
CA SER A 335 3.36 3.04 5.98
C SER A 335 2.44 2.23 6.91
N PRO A 336 2.92 1.13 7.51
CA PRO A 336 2.15 0.39 8.50
C PRO A 336 1.89 1.18 9.80
N ASN A 337 2.51 2.36 9.96
CA ASN A 337 2.30 3.25 11.10
C ASN A 337 1.45 4.49 10.73
N CYS A 338 1.04 4.62 9.46
CA CYS A 338 0.16 5.69 9.03
C CYS A 338 -1.27 5.44 9.53
N THR A 339 -1.79 6.31 10.40
CA THR A 339 -3.15 6.19 10.96
C THR A 339 -4.18 7.00 10.18
N LYS A 340 -3.73 7.89 9.29
CA LYS A 340 -4.58 8.86 8.58
C LYS A 340 -4.82 8.54 7.11
N ALA A 341 -4.22 7.47 6.58
CA ALA A 341 -4.35 7.12 5.17
C ALA A 341 -5.82 6.87 4.80
N LYS A 342 -6.32 7.62 3.82
CA LYS A 342 -7.70 7.46 3.35
C LYS A 342 -7.86 7.84 1.88
N PHE A 343 -8.88 7.29 1.26
CA PHE A 343 -9.35 7.80 -0.03
C PHE A 343 -10.22 9.05 0.15
N SER A 344 -10.06 10.01 -0.75
CA SER A 344 -10.98 11.12 -0.84
C SER A 344 -12.26 10.70 -1.56
N ALA A 345 -13.40 11.02 -0.95
CA ALA A 345 -14.70 10.72 -1.53
C ALA A 345 -14.88 11.40 -2.92
N HIS A 346 -15.64 10.76 -3.81
CA HIS A 346 -16.11 11.32 -5.08
C HIS A 346 -15.01 11.63 -6.12
N LYS A 347 -13.94 10.84 -6.16
CA LYS A 347 -12.91 10.96 -7.20
C LYS A 347 -12.93 9.74 -8.13
N THR A 348 -12.77 10.02 -9.41
CA THR A 348 -12.49 9.02 -10.44
C THR A 348 -10.98 8.89 -10.58
N TYR A 349 -10.49 7.66 -10.45
CA TYR A 349 -9.08 7.31 -10.52
C TYR A 349 -8.81 6.52 -11.80
N LYS A 350 -7.74 6.87 -12.52
CA LYS A 350 -7.24 6.12 -13.67
C LYS A 350 -5.89 5.53 -13.32
N ASN A 351 -5.78 4.20 -13.23
CA ASN A 351 -4.54 3.49 -12.87
C ASN A 351 -4.09 3.81 -11.44
N MET A 352 -4.61 3.04 -10.48
CA MET A 352 -4.29 3.23 -9.07
C MET A 352 -3.78 1.94 -8.45
N ILE A 353 -2.68 2.07 -7.72
CA ILE A 353 -2.11 0.99 -6.92
C ILE A 353 -1.89 1.54 -5.52
N VAL A 354 -2.46 0.89 -4.51
CA VAL A 354 -2.24 1.20 -3.10
C VAL A 354 -1.79 -0.07 -2.40
N LEU A 355 -0.58 -0.02 -1.83
CA LEU A 355 0.05 -1.15 -1.17
C LEU A 355 0.40 -0.77 0.26
N GLY A 356 0.23 -1.68 1.21
CA GLY A 356 0.96 -1.57 2.48
C GLY A 356 2.45 -1.66 2.20
N ALA A 357 3.26 -0.76 2.76
CA ALA A 357 4.68 -0.65 2.42
C ALA A 357 5.54 -1.84 2.91
N ASP A 358 5.07 -2.60 3.90
CA ASP A 358 5.79 -3.69 4.56
C ASP A 358 5.00 -4.99 4.45
N ALA A 359 5.52 -6.00 3.74
CA ALA A 359 4.81 -7.25 3.50
C ALA A 359 4.49 -8.04 4.77
N GLY A 360 5.25 -7.83 5.86
CA GLY A 360 5.03 -8.49 7.14
C GLY A 360 3.95 -7.82 7.99
N LYS A 361 3.51 -6.59 7.65
CA LYS A 361 2.53 -5.83 8.43
C LYS A 361 1.58 -5.06 7.51
N ARG A 362 0.30 -5.43 7.53
CA ARG A 362 -0.77 -4.72 6.81
C ARG A 362 -0.84 -3.26 7.26
N SER A 363 -0.97 -2.35 6.30
CA SER A 363 -1.13 -0.92 6.62
C SER A 363 -2.59 -0.57 6.83
N THR A 364 -2.88 0.17 7.89
CA THR A 364 -4.25 0.61 8.16
C THR A 364 -4.67 1.65 7.14
N PHE A 365 -5.93 1.57 6.75
CA PHE A 365 -6.46 2.40 5.69
C PHE A 365 -7.95 2.68 5.92
N VAL A 366 -8.40 3.91 5.73
CA VAL A 366 -9.82 4.26 5.86
C VAL A 366 -10.42 4.49 4.48
N VAL A 367 -11.50 3.76 4.17
CA VAL A 367 -12.29 4.03 2.97
C VAL A 367 -13.44 4.95 3.34
N GLY A 368 -13.27 6.24 3.05
CA GLY A 368 -14.26 7.28 3.35
C GLY A 368 -15.17 7.62 2.16
N GLY A 369 -16.41 8.02 2.44
CA GLY A 369 -17.34 8.59 1.46
C GLY A 369 -18.58 7.74 1.14
N ASN A 370 -19.60 8.38 0.56
CA ASN A 370 -20.88 7.75 0.23
C ASN A 370 -20.88 7.01 -1.14
N GLN A 371 -19.79 7.06 -1.89
CA GLN A 371 -19.66 6.51 -3.23
C GLN A 371 -18.28 5.85 -3.30
N GLY A 372 -18.22 4.59 -3.74
CA GLY A 372 -16.98 3.82 -3.84
C GLY A 372 -15.90 4.45 -4.71
N LEU A 373 -14.76 3.77 -4.79
CA LEU A 373 -13.63 4.18 -5.61
C LEU A 373 -14.00 3.99 -7.07
N VAL A 374 -14.15 5.11 -7.79
CA VAL A 374 -14.53 5.04 -9.20
C VAL A 374 -13.28 4.78 -10.03
N ASN A 375 -13.20 3.62 -10.69
CA ASN A 375 -12.13 3.28 -11.60
C ASN A 375 -12.57 3.58 -13.05
N ASP A 376 -11.75 4.34 -13.76
CA ASP A 376 -11.87 4.64 -15.20
C ASP A 376 -10.54 4.33 -15.93
N GLY A 377 -9.77 3.38 -15.38
CA GLY A 377 -8.43 3.03 -15.82
C GLY A 377 -8.21 1.53 -16.07
N THR A 378 -7.00 1.23 -16.53
CA THR A 378 -6.53 -0.09 -16.94
C THR A 378 -6.18 -0.98 -15.75
N ILE A 379 -5.65 -0.43 -14.64
CA ILE A 379 -5.24 -1.24 -13.48
C ILE A 379 -5.77 -0.64 -12.17
N TYR A 380 -6.26 -1.51 -11.30
CA TYR A 380 -6.62 -1.18 -9.93
C TYR A 380 -6.08 -2.24 -8.97
N MET A 381 -5.19 -1.86 -8.05
CA MET A 381 -4.62 -2.81 -7.11
C MET A 381 -4.67 -2.29 -5.67
N LEU A 382 -5.17 -3.14 -4.77
CA LEU A 382 -5.09 -2.99 -3.32
C LEU A 382 -4.37 -4.20 -2.76
N ALA A 383 -3.26 -4.00 -2.05
CA ALA A 383 -2.51 -5.11 -1.51
C ALA A 383 -1.97 -4.84 -0.11
N ASN A 384 -2.05 -5.85 0.76
CA ASN A 384 -1.48 -5.79 2.10
C ASN A 384 -2.02 -4.62 2.95
N LEU A 385 -3.35 -4.45 2.96
CA LEU A 385 -4.04 -3.37 3.66
C LEU A 385 -4.99 -3.91 4.74
N ASP A 386 -5.15 -3.16 5.83
CA ASP A 386 -6.24 -3.31 6.78
C ASP A 386 -7.19 -2.11 6.64
N ALA A 387 -8.19 -2.29 5.79
CA ALA A 387 -9.13 -1.27 5.38
C ALA A 387 -10.42 -1.31 6.22
N THR A 388 -10.79 -0.18 6.82
CA THR A 388 -12.05 -0.04 7.55
C THR A 388 -12.97 0.98 6.87
N TYR A 389 -14.22 0.59 6.64
CA TYR A 389 -15.26 1.48 6.16
C TYR A 389 -15.87 2.28 7.32
N THR A 390 -15.86 3.60 7.19
CA THR A 390 -16.65 4.47 8.07
C THR A 390 -18.10 4.45 7.58
N LYS A 391 -18.99 3.84 8.37
CA LYS A 391 -20.42 3.67 8.07
C LYS A 391 -21.07 4.99 7.62
N PRO A 392 -21.60 5.07 6.38
CA PRO A 392 -22.34 6.26 5.95
C PRO A 392 -23.85 6.09 6.13
N ALA A 393 -24.57 7.22 6.21
CA ALA A 393 -25.94 7.32 6.72
C ALA A 393 -27.06 6.66 5.86
N SER A 394 -26.86 6.44 4.55
CA SER A 394 -27.77 5.68 3.66
C SER A 394 -27.26 5.69 2.20
N GLY A 395 -27.29 4.54 1.49
CA GLY A 395 -26.88 4.46 0.08
C GLY A 395 -26.46 3.06 -0.40
N SER A 396 -26.39 2.86 -1.73
CA SER A 396 -25.80 1.66 -2.37
C SER A 396 -24.30 1.84 -2.45
N TYR A 397 -23.55 1.12 -1.62
CA TYR A 397 -22.10 1.31 -1.50
C TYR A 397 -21.30 0.22 -2.19
N GLN A 398 -20.10 0.61 -2.61
CA GLN A 398 -19.24 -0.15 -3.50
C GLN A 398 -17.80 0.12 -3.06
N ILE A 399 -16.91 -0.87 -3.08
CA ILE A 399 -15.48 -0.57 -2.95
C ILE A 399 -14.98 -0.03 -4.27
N LEU A 400 -15.29 -0.75 -5.35
CA LEU A 400 -14.87 -0.44 -6.71
C LEU A 400 -16.09 -0.19 -7.56
N ARG A 401 -16.16 0.97 -8.19
CA ARG A 401 -17.16 1.32 -9.18
C ARG A 401 -16.45 1.51 -10.51
N THR A 402 -16.61 0.62 -11.48
CA THR A 402 -16.10 0.90 -12.81
C THR A 402 -17.13 1.70 -13.57
N HIS A 403 -16.80 2.91 -14.03
CA HIS A 403 -17.68 3.73 -14.86
C HIS A 403 -17.05 3.86 -16.25
N GLY A 404 -17.77 3.45 -17.29
CA GLY A 404 -17.30 3.52 -18.67
C GLY A 404 -18.27 4.25 -19.58
N ASP A 405 -17.76 5.05 -20.51
CA ASP A 405 -18.51 5.78 -21.54
C ASP A 405 -18.33 5.19 -22.96
N GLY A 406 -17.79 3.97 -23.09
CA GLY A 406 -17.52 3.28 -24.37
C GLY A 406 -18.76 3.06 -25.24
N THR A 407 -18.64 2.71 -26.52
CA THR A 407 -19.80 2.42 -27.40
C THR A 407 -20.08 0.92 -27.49
N GLU A 408 -21.18 0.48 -28.11
CA GLU A 408 -21.38 -0.96 -28.39
C GLU A 408 -20.27 -1.55 -29.27
N GLU A 409 -19.75 -0.75 -30.21
CA GLU A 409 -18.63 -1.14 -31.09
C GLU A 409 -17.27 -1.09 -30.40
N ASN A 410 -17.14 -0.30 -29.32
CA ASN A 410 -15.90 -0.12 -28.58
C ASN A 410 -16.20 -0.05 -27.07
N PRO A 411 -16.48 -1.20 -26.43
CA PRO A 411 -16.77 -1.25 -25.00
C PRO A 411 -15.65 -0.61 -24.19
N ALA A 412 -16.02 0.10 -23.12
CA ALA A 412 -15.02 0.60 -22.19
C ALA A 412 -14.28 -0.59 -21.58
N THR A 413 -13.00 -0.72 -21.93
CA THR A 413 -12.16 -1.83 -21.48
C THR A 413 -11.44 -1.42 -20.20
N PHE A 414 -11.76 -2.11 -19.13
CA PHE A 414 -11.08 -2.11 -17.85
C PHE A 414 -10.11 -3.28 -17.85
N GLY A 415 -8.86 -3.03 -17.45
CA GLY A 415 -7.87 -4.10 -17.42
C GLY A 415 -8.02 -4.96 -16.17
N THR A 416 -7.06 -4.89 -15.27
CA THR A 416 -6.96 -5.83 -14.14
C THR A 416 -7.31 -5.16 -12.81
N ILE A 417 -8.18 -5.82 -12.04
CA ILE A 417 -8.42 -5.54 -10.62
C ILE A 417 -7.69 -6.60 -9.79
N VAL A 418 -6.84 -6.17 -8.86
CA VAL A 418 -6.14 -7.06 -7.92
C VAL A 418 -6.43 -6.61 -6.50
N VAL A 419 -6.91 -7.53 -5.67
CA VAL A 419 -7.00 -7.36 -4.22
C VAL A 419 -6.29 -8.53 -3.57
N ASN A 420 -5.17 -8.27 -2.90
CA ASN A 420 -4.30 -9.33 -2.37
C ASN A 420 -3.97 -9.08 -0.89
N ASN A 421 -4.07 -10.11 -0.05
CA ASN A 421 -3.65 -10.05 1.36
C ASN A 421 -4.26 -8.86 2.14
N CYS A 422 -5.55 -8.58 1.94
CA CYS A 422 -6.23 -7.43 2.56
C CYS A 422 -7.26 -7.86 3.63
N HIS A 423 -7.43 -7.05 4.66
CA HIS A 423 -8.56 -7.13 5.60
C HIS A 423 -9.50 -5.97 5.33
N PHE A 424 -10.74 -6.23 4.91
CA PHE A 424 -11.77 -5.21 4.74
C PHE A 424 -12.86 -5.40 5.79
N ARG A 425 -13.11 -4.38 6.61
CA ARG A 425 -14.13 -4.39 7.67
C ARG A 425 -15.28 -3.45 7.37
N ASN A 426 -16.49 -3.88 7.73
CA ASN A 426 -17.73 -3.11 7.63
C ASN A 426 -18.12 -2.70 6.20
N ILE A 427 -17.85 -3.56 5.21
CA ILE A 427 -18.19 -3.27 3.81
C ILE A 427 -19.70 -3.04 3.71
N PRO A 428 -20.17 -1.83 3.33
CA PRO A 428 -21.57 -1.46 3.49
C PRO A 428 -22.44 -1.84 2.28
N GLY A 429 -21.95 -2.69 1.38
CA GLY A 429 -22.65 -3.03 0.14
C GLY A 429 -21.89 -4.01 -0.74
N ASN A 430 -21.89 -3.75 -2.05
CA ASN A 430 -21.16 -4.54 -3.02
C ASN A 430 -19.66 -4.39 -2.83
N PHE A 431 -18.88 -5.42 -3.10
CA PHE A 431 -17.42 -5.28 -3.12
C PHE A 431 -16.99 -4.59 -4.42
N ILE A 432 -17.25 -5.23 -5.56
CA ILE A 432 -17.05 -4.69 -6.90
C ILE A 432 -18.40 -4.44 -7.53
N HIS A 433 -18.57 -3.24 -8.09
CA HIS A 433 -19.74 -2.85 -8.83
C HIS A 433 -19.38 -2.35 -10.23
N LEU A 434 -19.98 -2.96 -11.23
CA LEU A 434 -19.78 -2.66 -12.62
C LEU A 434 -20.96 -1.83 -13.12
N GLU A 435 -20.79 -0.51 -13.18
CA GLU A 435 -21.86 0.41 -13.59
C GLU A 435 -21.57 1.01 -14.96
N GLY A 436 -22.39 0.62 -15.95
CA GLY A 436 -22.40 1.26 -17.26
C GLY A 436 -23.73 1.97 -17.44
N THR A 437 -23.70 3.21 -17.90
CA THR A 437 -24.89 4.05 -18.06
C THR A 437 -25.77 3.64 -19.25
N ALA A 438 -25.25 2.83 -20.18
CA ALA A 438 -26.02 2.18 -21.26
C ALA A 438 -25.17 1.17 -22.09
N LYS A 439 -23.87 1.03 -21.79
CA LYS A 439 -22.88 0.49 -22.73
C LYS A 439 -22.16 -0.74 -22.14
N PRO A 440 -21.71 -1.69 -22.99
CA PRO A 440 -20.99 -2.87 -22.55
C PRO A 440 -19.66 -2.46 -21.87
N LEU A 441 -19.41 -3.05 -20.69
CA LEU A 441 -18.13 -2.92 -19.98
C LEU A 441 -17.31 -4.19 -20.24
N HIS A 442 -16.02 -4.07 -20.51
CA HIS A 442 -15.14 -5.21 -20.66
C HIS A 442 -14.13 -5.23 -19.52
N LEU A 443 -14.25 -6.18 -18.57
CA LEU A 443 -13.28 -6.38 -17.49
C LEU A 443 -12.38 -7.56 -17.85
N GLN A 444 -11.09 -7.33 -18.04
CA GLN A 444 -10.15 -8.39 -18.40
C GLN A 444 -9.99 -9.39 -17.26
N LYS A 445 -9.60 -8.92 -16.07
CA LYS A 445 -9.31 -9.83 -14.96
C LYS A 445 -9.63 -9.19 -13.61
N ALA A 446 -10.25 -9.97 -12.72
CA ALA A 446 -10.38 -9.64 -11.31
C ALA A 446 -9.78 -10.76 -10.46
N VAL A 447 -8.79 -10.44 -9.64
CA VAL A 447 -8.20 -11.35 -8.65
C VAL A 447 -8.50 -10.82 -7.26
N ILE A 448 -9.10 -11.65 -6.42
CA ILE A 448 -9.20 -11.40 -4.99
C ILE A 448 -8.61 -12.61 -4.29
N GLU A 449 -7.48 -12.43 -3.60
CA GLU A 449 -6.82 -13.53 -2.94
C GLU A 449 -6.26 -13.20 -1.56
N ASP A 450 -6.26 -14.20 -0.67
CA ASP A 450 -5.76 -14.12 0.70
C ASP A 450 -6.41 -12.97 1.51
N CYS A 451 -7.67 -12.64 1.24
CA CYS A 451 -8.37 -11.52 1.87
C CYS A 451 -9.43 -11.93 2.89
N ASP A 452 -9.60 -11.10 3.92
CA ASP A 452 -10.69 -11.16 4.90
C ASP A 452 -11.73 -10.08 4.57
N LEU A 453 -12.93 -10.46 4.15
CA LEU A 453 -13.98 -9.55 3.68
C LEU A 453 -15.20 -9.57 4.62
N GLY A 454 -15.27 -8.58 5.51
CA GLY A 454 -16.35 -8.39 6.48
C GLY A 454 -17.42 -7.43 5.98
N PHE A 455 -18.64 -7.92 5.76
CA PHE A 455 -19.76 -7.13 5.24
C PHE A 455 -20.73 -6.70 6.34
N ALA A 456 -21.13 -5.42 6.32
CA ALA A 456 -22.09 -4.83 7.26
C ALA A 456 -23.51 -4.72 6.67
N VAL A 457 -23.85 -5.59 5.71
CA VAL A 457 -25.17 -5.67 5.07
C VAL A 457 -25.65 -7.10 4.98
N ALA A 458 -26.97 -7.28 4.97
CA ALA A 458 -27.60 -8.58 4.88
C ALA A 458 -27.55 -9.19 3.46
N SER A 459 -27.59 -8.34 2.43
CA SER A 459 -27.45 -8.73 1.02
C SER A 459 -26.08 -8.31 0.50
N VAL A 460 -25.23 -9.30 0.28
CA VAL A 460 -23.84 -9.13 -0.16
C VAL A 460 -23.70 -9.60 -1.60
N TYR A 461 -23.11 -8.74 -2.42
CA TYR A 461 -22.74 -9.06 -3.78
C TYR A 461 -21.25 -8.79 -3.95
N LEU A 462 -20.44 -9.83 -4.19
CA LEU A 462 -19.02 -9.61 -4.40
C LEU A 462 -18.77 -8.89 -5.72
N PHE A 463 -19.47 -9.32 -6.77
CA PHE A 463 -19.56 -8.62 -8.04
C PHE A 463 -21.01 -8.30 -8.33
N ASN A 464 -21.34 -7.02 -8.52
CA ASN A 464 -22.69 -6.58 -8.87
C ASN A 464 -22.66 -5.74 -10.14
N LYS A 465 -23.59 -5.98 -11.06
CA LYS A 465 -23.64 -5.30 -12.34
C LYS A 465 -24.90 -4.46 -12.47
N ALA A 466 -24.78 -3.31 -13.14
CA ALA A 466 -25.90 -2.44 -13.49
C ALA A 466 -26.11 -2.21 -15.00
N SER A 467 -25.15 -2.51 -15.88
CA SER A 467 -25.32 -2.32 -17.34
C SER A 467 -25.82 -3.56 -18.07
N SER A 468 -26.22 -3.45 -19.33
CA SER A 468 -26.36 -4.58 -20.27
C SER A 468 -25.01 -4.92 -20.92
N ASN A 469 -24.85 -6.16 -21.39
CA ASN A 469 -23.78 -6.58 -22.31
C ASN A 469 -22.30 -6.52 -21.82
N SER A 470 -22.04 -6.40 -20.52
CA SER A 470 -20.66 -6.48 -20.00
C SER A 470 -20.04 -7.87 -20.17
N ILE A 471 -18.76 -7.90 -20.51
CA ILE A 471 -17.91 -9.08 -20.62
C ILE A 471 -16.92 -9.04 -19.45
N ILE A 472 -16.79 -10.15 -18.72
CA ILE A 472 -15.71 -10.36 -17.76
C ILE A 472 -14.87 -11.53 -18.25
N GLU A 473 -13.61 -11.33 -18.64
CA GLU A 473 -12.80 -12.44 -19.17
C GLU A 473 -12.42 -13.42 -18.05
N SER A 474 -11.95 -12.93 -16.90
CA SER A 474 -11.54 -13.79 -15.79
C SER A 474 -11.89 -13.23 -14.40
N ILE A 475 -12.38 -14.11 -13.52
CA ILE A 475 -12.51 -13.88 -12.09
C ILE A 475 -11.75 -15.00 -11.35
N GLU A 476 -10.86 -14.63 -10.45
CA GLU A 476 -10.09 -15.53 -9.61
C GLU A 476 -10.28 -15.15 -8.15
N LEU A 477 -10.86 -16.06 -7.37
CA LEU A 477 -11.09 -15.90 -5.94
C LEU A 477 -10.36 -17.00 -5.20
N LYS A 478 -9.35 -16.67 -4.40
CA LYS A 478 -8.48 -17.66 -3.80
C LYS A 478 -8.23 -17.40 -2.32
N ASN A 479 -8.39 -18.41 -1.47
CA ASN A 479 -8.00 -18.34 -0.05
C ASN A 479 -8.64 -17.17 0.73
N ASN A 480 -9.85 -16.71 0.37
CA ASN A 480 -10.50 -15.61 1.08
C ASN A 480 -11.39 -16.09 2.22
N VAL A 481 -11.53 -15.29 3.27
CA VAL A 481 -12.54 -15.45 4.32
C VAL A 481 -13.60 -14.37 4.14
N ILE A 482 -14.84 -14.76 3.90
CA ILE A 482 -15.96 -13.85 3.70
C ILE A 482 -16.94 -14.01 4.85
N TYR A 483 -17.28 -12.92 5.54
CA TYR A 483 -18.05 -13.00 6.77
C TYR A 483 -19.01 -11.82 6.98
N ALA A 484 -20.04 -12.04 7.79
CA ALA A 484 -20.90 -10.97 8.27
C ALA A 484 -20.21 -10.21 9.42
N SER A 485 -20.14 -8.88 9.34
CA SER A 485 -19.60 -8.03 10.40
C SER A 485 -20.48 -8.13 11.65
N SER A 486 -19.91 -7.87 12.83
CA SER A 486 -20.62 -7.95 14.11
C SER A 486 -21.96 -7.21 14.08
N GLY A 487 -23.01 -7.86 14.57
CA GLY A 487 -24.39 -7.33 14.55
C GLY A 487 -25.12 -7.44 13.21
N THR A 488 -24.51 -8.06 12.20
CA THR A 488 -25.14 -8.31 10.88
C THR A 488 -25.31 -9.81 10.67
N THR A 489 -26.41 -10.20 10.03
CA THR A 489 -26.59 -11.56 9.49
C THR A 489 -26.60 -11.49 7.98
N MET A 490 -25.73 -12.27 7.32
CA MET A 490 -25.69 -12.33 5.86
C MET A 490 -26.78 -13.30 5.37
N THR A 491 -27.89 -12.73 4.90
CA THR A 491 -29.09 -13.47 4.46
C THR A 491 -29.11 -13.78 2.97
N ASP A 492 -28.37 -13.02 2.15
CA ASP A 492 -28.20 -13.26 0.72
C ASP A 492 -26.73 -12.97 0.36
N PHE A 493 -25.98 -14.00 -0.03
CA PHE A 493 -24.62 -13.83 -0.56
C PHE A 493 -24.63 -14.24 -2.03
N ARG A 494 -24.13 -13.38 -2.90
CA ARG A 494 -23.93 -13.71 -4.30
C ARG A 494 -22.52 -13.36 -4.71
N LEU A 495 -21.88 -14.33 -5.33
CA LEU A 495 -20.58 -14.12 -5.93
C LEU A 495 -20.68 -13.12 -7.08
N ILE A 496 -21.57 -13.37 -8.03
CA ILE A 496 -21.73 -12.55 -9.22
C ILE A 496 -23.22 -12.32 -9.45
N ASN A 497 -23.63 -11.07 -9.42
CA ASN A 497 -24.97 -10.63 -9.74
C ASN A 497 -24.97 -9.92 -11.09
N LEU A 498 -25.38 -10.65 -12.13
CA LEU A 498 -25.56 -10.11 -13.49
C LEU A 498 -27.00 -9.66 -13.76
N TYR A 499 -27.86 -9.65 -12.74
CA TYR A 499 -29.27 -9.28 -12.86
C TYR A 499 -29.44 -7.79 -13.17
N ASN A 500 -30.15 -7.47 -14.25
CA ASN A 500 -30.81 -6.19 -14.41
C ASN A 500 -32.29 -6.39 -14.04
N ASN A 501 -32.73 -5.79 -12.93
CA ASN A 501 -34.14 -5.80 -12.48
C ASN A 501 -35.00 -4.86 -13.33
N ASN A 502 -34.93 -4.98 -14.66
CA ASN A 502 -35.94 -4.38 -15.52
C ASN A 502 -37.19 -5.24 -15.37
N LYS A 503 -38.00 -4.89 -14.38
CA LYS A 503 -39.34 -5.45 -14.25
C LYS A 503 -40.10 -5.03 -15.50
N VAL A 504 -40.36 -5.99 -16.39
CA VAL A 504 -41.20 -5.71 -17.55
C VAL A 504 -42.60 -5.49 -17.02
N LYS A 505 -43.08 -4.27 -17.24
CA LYS A 505 -44.49 -3.97 -17.10
C LYS A 505 -45.16 -4.48 -18.37
N ASP A 506 -46.24 -5.24 -18.21
CA ASP A 506 -47.14 -5.50 -19.32
C ASP A 506 -47.78 -4.20 -19.81
N GLU A 507 -48.57 -4.33 -20.87
CA GLU A 507 -49.38 -3.26 -21.45
C GLU A 507 -50.33 -2.58 -20.44
N ASN A 508 -50.61 -3.21 -19.29
CA ASN A 508 -51.45 -2.67 -18.22
C ASN A 508 -50.64 -2.07 -17.07
N GLY A 509 -49.31 -2.03 -17.17
CA GLY A 509 -48.44 -1.52 -16.10
C GLY A 509 -48.16 -2.51 -14.97
N GLN A 510 -48.68 -3.75 -15.02
CA GLN A 510 -48.42 -4.82 -14.06
C GLN A 510 -47.10 -5.53 -14.35
N LEU A 511 -46.39 -5.91 -13.30
CA LEU A 511 -45.10 -6.60 -13.41
C LEU A 511 -45.36 -8.06 -13.81
N THR A 512 -45.11 -8.43 -15.06
CA THR A 512 -45.50 -9.76 -15.60
C THR A 512 -44.38 -10.77 -15.74
N GLY A 513 -43.17 -10.42 -15.31
CA GLY A 513 -42.07 -11.37 -15.22
C GLY A 513 -40.72 -10.69 -15.16
N GLU A 514 -39.72 -11.43 -14.65
CA GLU A 514 -38.32 -11.06 -14.79
C GLU A 514 -37.87 -11.46 -16.21
N THR A 515 -37.59 -10.49 -17.09
CA THR A 515 -36.87 -10.80 -18.33
C THR A 515 -35.37 -10.70 -18.07
N TYR A 516 -34.67 -11.79 -18.34
CA TYR A 516 -33.21 -11.83 -18.30
C TYR A 516 -32.68 -11.07 -19.51
N GLN A 517 -31.96 -9.96 -19.30
CA GLN A 517 -31.20 -9.35 -20.39
C GLN A 517 -29.98 -10.25 -20.71
N THR A 518 -29.92 -10.77 -21.93
CA THR A 518 -29.11 -11.95 -22.30
C THR A 518 -27.66 -11.69 -22.72
N GLY A 519 -27.11 -10.48 -22.63
CA GLY A 519 -25.83 -10.19 -23.28
C GLY A 519 -24.55 -10.19 -22.42
N SER A 520 -24.62 -10.47 -21.11
CA SER A 520 -23.40 -10.52 -20.30
C SER A 520 -22.79 -11.88 -20.13
N THR A 521 -21.46 -11.92 -20.14
CA THR A 521 -20.70 -13.15 -20.03
C THR A 521 -19.58 -13.02 -19.02
N VAL A 522 -19.30 -14.13 -18.35
CA VAL A 522 -18.06 -14.35 -17.58
C VAL A 522 -17.35 -15.52 -18.24
N ASN A 523 -16.22 -15.28 -18.89
CA ASN A 523 -15.57 -16.32 -19.70
C ASN A 523 -14.84 -17.34 -18.82
N HIS A 524 -14.18 -16.89 -17.76
CA HIS A 524 -13.51 -17.74 -16.79
C HIS A 524 -13.86 -17.31 -15.36
N CYS A 525 -14.20 -18.28 -14.50
CA CYS A 525 -14.32 -18.05 -13.06
C CYS A 525 -13.72 -19.22 -12.30
N SER A 526 -12.73 -18.90 -11.47
CA SER A 526 -12.03 -19.83 -10.58
C SER A 526 -12.23 -19.40 -9.14
N VAL A 527 -12.77 -20.29 -8.32
CA VAL A 527 -12.99 -20.05 -6.90
C VAL A 527 -12.35 -21.19 -6.13
N THR A 528 -11.28 -20.92 -5.39
CA THR A 528 -10.45 -21.94 -4.74
C THR A 528 -10.19 -21.60 -3.27
N ASN A 529 -10.45 -22.53 -2.35
CA ASN A 529 -10.13 -22.43 -0.91
C ASN A 529 -10.75 -21.21 -0.19
N ASN A 530 -11.93 -20.77 -0.60
CA ASN A 530 -12.62 -19.68 0.10
C ASN A 530 -13.50 -20.22 1.23
N THR A 531 -13.56 -19.48 2.32
CA THR A 531 -14.37 -19.77 3.52
C THR A 531 -15.47 -18.73 3.66
N LEU A 532 -16.69 -19.17 3.94
CA LEU A 532 -17.86 -18.31 4.21
C LEU A 532 -18.28 -18.53 5.67
N VAL A 533 -18.42 -17.45 6.44
CA VAL A 533 -18.74 -17.48 7.89
C VAL A 533 -20.00 -16.67 8.20
N GLY A 534 -20.91 -17.23 9.01
CA GLY A 534 -22.07 -16.49 9.53
C GLY A 534 -23.19 -16.21 8.51
N THR A 535 -23.36 -17.08 7.51
CA THR A 535 -24.42 -16.97 6.50
C THR A 535 -25.64 -17.81 6.88
N THR A 536 -26.85 -17.24 6.80
CA THR A 536 -28.11 -17.97 7.08
C THR A 536 -29.01 -18.09 5.83
N SER A 537 -28.44 -17.95 4.63
CA SER A 537 -29.23 -17.74 3.41
C SER A 537 -30.22 -18.87 3.12
N SER A 538 -31.49 -18.52 2.90
CA SER A 538 -32.53 -19.43 2.40
C SER A 538 -32.57 -19.54 0.87
N SER A 539 -31.77 -18.73 0.16
CA SER A 539 -31.96 -18.41 -1.27
C SER A 539 -30.91 -19.00 -2.22
N GLY A 540 -30.10 -19.95 -1.74
CA GLY A 540 -28.90 -20.44 -2.42
C GLY A 540 -27.70 -19.55 -2.12
N LEU A 541 -26.60 -20.16 -1.67
CA LEU A 541 -25.38 -19.46 -1.21
C LEU A 541 -24.55 -18.90 -2.37
N ILE A 542 -24.71 -19.47 -3.57
CA ILE A 542 -24.00 -19.07 -4.77
C ILE A 542 -24.98 -19.14 -5.93
N ARG A 543 -25.39 -17.97 -6.44
CA ARG A 543 -26.15 -17.87 -7.68
C ARG A 543 -25.20 -17.34 -8.76
N VAL A 544 -24.95 -18.12 -9.80
CA VAL A 544 -24.17 -17.69 -10.96
C VAL A 544 -24.96 -17.91 -12.24
N MET A 545 -25.15 -16.86 -13.03
CA MET A 545 -26.01 -16.89 -14.20
C MET A 545 -25.21 -16.73 -15.49
N LYS A 546 -25.60 -17.51 -16.51
CA LYS A 546 -25.15 -17.51 -17.91
C LYS A 546 -23.62 -17.44 -18.12
N MET A 547 -23.08 -18.58 -18.52
CA MET A 547 -21.66 -18.89 -18.44
C MET A 547 -21.22 -19.70 -19.67
N PRO A 548 -20.52 -19.09 -20.65
CA PRO A 548 -20.11 -19.80 -21.87
C PRO A 548 -18.74 -20.52 -21.79
N GLY A 549 -18.05 -20.56 -20.65
CA GLY A 549 -16.64 -21.03 -20.56
C GLY A 549 -16.34 -22.12 -19.51
N GLU A 550 -15.06 -22.22 -19.11
CA GLU A 550 -14.55 -23.19 -18.12
C GLU A 550 -14.60 -22.63 -16.70
N TYR A 551 -15.08 -23.44 -15.74
CA TYR A 551 -15.27 -23.03 -14.35
C TYR A 551 -14.74 -24.07 -13.37
N ILE A 552 -14.06 -23.60 -12.33
CA ILE A 552 -13.52 -24.44 -11.26
C ILE A 552 -13.98 -23.87 -9.91
N PHE A 553 -14.82 -24.62 -9.20
CA PHE A 553 -15.27 -24.27 -7.85
C PHE A 553 -14.72 -25.29 -6.85
N ARG A 554 -13.91 -24.83 -5.89
CA ARG A 554 -13.36 -25.59 -4.77
C ARG A 554 -13.55 -24.75 -3.50
N TYR A 555 -14.53 -25.10 -2.67
CA TYR A 555 -14.85 -24.39 -1.42
C TYR A 555 -14.49 -25.23 -0.21
N ASN A 556 -14.00 -24.56 0.84
CA ASN A 556 -13.95 -25.13 2.18
C ASN A 556 -15.15 -24.55 2.94
N LEU A 557 -16.26 -25.29 2.98
CA LEU A 557 -17.43 -24.90 3.77
C LEU A 557 -17.20 -25.33 5.22
N ILE A 558 -16.99 -24.38 6.13
CA ILE A 558 -16.83 -24.67 7.55
C ILE A 558 -17.65 -23.65 8.35
N ASP A 559 -18.80 -24.08 8.87
CA ASP A 559 -19.42 -23.47 10.06
C ASP A 559 -20.32 -24.50 10.78
N ALA A 560 -20.11 -24.64 12.10
CA ALA A 560 -20.90 -25.46 13.02
C ALA A 560 -22.34 -24.93 13.23
N HIS A 561 -22.62 -23.70 12.78
CA HIS A 561 -23.92 -23.05 12.86
C HIS A 561 -24.72 -23.04 11.55
N MET A 562 -24.26 -23.72 10.50
CA MET A 562 -25.13 -24.05 9.37
C MET A 562 -26.25 -24.97 9.87
N ASN A 563 -27.39 -24.36 10.21
CA ASN A 563 -28.59 -25.06 10.65
C ASN A 563 -28.86 -26.24 9.71
N LYS A 564 -29.09 -27.44 10.28
CA LYS A 564 -29.26 -28.76 9.62
C LYS A 564 -30.28 -28.83 8.46
N LYS A 565 -30.91 -27.71 8.08
CA LYS A 565 -31.94 -27.61 7.04
C LYS A 565 -31.47 -26.99 5.72
N TRP A 566 -30.26 -26.45 5.61
CA TRP A 566 -29.90 -25.66 4.42
C TRP A 566 -28.47 -25.97 3.96
N PHE A 567 -28.37 -26.77 2.90
CA PHE A 567 -27.12 -26.93 2.16
C PHE A 567 -26.98 -25.76 1.17
N PRO A 568 -25.75 -25.31 0.85
CA PRO A 568 -25.52 -24.38 -0.24
C PRO A 568 -26.08 -24.98 -1.54
N ILE A 569 -27.19 -24.42 -2.01
CA ILE A 569 -27.64 -24.67 -3.38
C ILE A 569 -26.74 -23.83 -4.28
N LEU A 570 -25.97 -24.50 -5.13
CA LEU A 570 -25.28 -23.89 -6.25
C LEU A 570 -26.31 -23.74 -7.38
N ASP A 571 -26.98 -22.60 -7.45
CA ASP A 571 -27.96 -22.33 -8.51
C ASP A 571 -27.22 -21.79 -9.74
N CYS A 572 -26.90 -22.69 -10.68
CA CYS A 572 -26.40 -22.34 -12.01
C CYS A 572 -27.57 -22.24 -13.00
N TYR A 573 -27.91 -21.02 -13.43
CA TYR A 573 -28.91 -20.81 -14.49
C TYR A 573 -28.20 -20.66 -15.85
N ALA A 574 -28.31 -21.69 -16.70
CA ALA A 574 -27.95 -21.61 -18.11
C ALA A 574 -29.21 -21.32 -18.93
N ALA A 575 -29.41 -20.08 -19.34
CA ALA A 575 -30.43 -19.75 -20.35
C ALA A 575 -29.85 -20.04 -21.75
N VAL A 576 -30.32 -21.13 -22.37
CA VAL A 576 -30.04 -21.43 -23.77
C VAL A 576 -31.02 -20.62 -24.63
N GLU A 577 -30.51 -19.73 -25.48
CA GLU A 577 -31.34 -19.11 -26.53
C GLU A 577 -31.54 -20.13 -27.65
N THR A 578 -32.77 -20.65 -27.77
CA THR A 578 -33.24 -21.26 -29.02
C THR A 578 -34.55 -20.64 -29.41
N GLY A 579 -34.65 -20.19 -30.67
CA GLY A 579 -35.91 -19.77 -31.25
C GLY A 579 -37.00 -20.82 -31.04
N SER A 580 -38.15 -20.35 -30.53
CA SER A 580 -39.49 -20.96 -30.57
C SER A 580 -39.74 -22.37 -30.01
N GLU A 581 -38.81 -23.08 -29.37
CA GLU A 581 -39.15 -24.33 -28.66
C GLU A 581 -38.59 -24.36 -27.24
N THR A 582 -39.51 -24.43 -26.26
CA THR A 582 -39.24 -24.62 -24.84
C THR A 582 -38.66 -26.02 -24.59
N LYS A 583 -37.33 -26.12 -24.44
CA LYS A 583 -36.67 -27.27 -23.82
C LYS A 583 -36.11 -26.85 -22.46
N GLY A 584 -36.32 -27.71 -21.47
CA GLY A 584 -36.37 -27.38 -20.04
C GLY A 584 -35.12 -26.72 -19.43
N VAL A 585 -35.39 -25.95 -18.38
CA VAL A 585 -34.41 -25.43 -17.43
C VAL A 585 -33.68 -26.61 -16.78
N ILE A 586 -32.35 -26.63 -16.85
CA ILE A 586 -31.52 -27.59 -16.10
C ILE A 586 -31.41 -27.08 -14.66
N TYR A 587 -32.09 -27.74 -13.72
CA TYR A 587 -31.88 -27.54 -12.29
C TYR A 587 -30.72 -28.44 -11.82
N PRO A 588 -29.68 -27.93 -11.14
CA PRO A 588 -28.69 -28.78 -10.51
C PRO A 588 -29.31 -29.58 -9.35
N SER A 589 -28.94 -30.86 -9.28
CA SER A 589 -29.41 -31.83 -8.28
C SER A 589 -28.93 -31.48 -6.87
N SER A 590 -29.81 -31.67 -5.88
CA SER A 590 -29.46 -31.62 -4.46
C SER A 590 -28.58 -32.81 -4.06
N GLY A 591 -27.41 -32.53 -3.48
CA GLY A 591 -26.58 -33.53 -2.78
C GLY A 591 -26.91 -33.56 -1.29
N ARG A 592 -26.88 -34.75 -0.68
CA ARG A 592 -27.00 -34.92 0.78
C ARG A 592 -25.73 -35.61 1.28
N CYS A 593 -25.09 -35.06 2.31
CA CYS A 593 -24.05 -35.77 3.06
C CYS A 593 -24.61 -36.15 4.44
N THR A 594 -24.47 -37.43 4.81
CA THR A 594 -24.84 -37.98 6.12
C THR A 594 -23.74 -38.94 6.56
N ASP A 595 -23.34 -38.89 7.83
CA ASP A 595 -22.47 -39.88 8.48
C ASP A 595 -21.13 -40.18 7.77
N ASN A 596 -20.41 -39.14 7.32
CA ASN A 596 -19.15 -39.24 6.56
C ASN A 596 -19.27 -39.83 5.14
N TYR A 597 -20.49 -39.86 4.58
CA TYR A 597 -20.74 -40.23 3.17
C TYR A 597 -21.41 -39.09 2.42
N CYS A 598 -21.02 -38.84 1.17
CA CYS A 598 -21.71 -37.92 0.26
C CYS A 598 -22.32 -38.70 -0.91
N HIS A 599 -23.60 -38.44 -1.20
CA HIS A 599 -24.34 -39.08 -2.28
C HIS A 599 -24.94 -38.02 -3.23
N THR A 600 -24.85 -38.27 -4.53
CA THR A 600 -25.59 -37.52 -5.56
C THR A 600 -26.94 -38.21 -5.82
N ALA A 601 -28.06 -37.49 -5.70
CA ALA A 601 -29.38 -37.99 -6.07
C ALA A 601 -29.80 -37.41 -7.43
N GLN A 602 -30.36 -38.25 -8.31
CA GLN A 602 -30.87 -37.84 -9.63
C GLN A 602 -32.41 -37.84 -9.64
N TYR A 603 -33.00 -36.90 -10.39
CA TYR A 603 -34.40 -36.94 -10.85
C TYR A 603 -34.39 -36.99 -12.39
N ASN A 604 -35.13 -37.93 -12.95
CA ASN A 604 -35.35 -38.17 -14.38
C ASN A 604 -36.44 -37.19 -14.89
N ASP A 605 -36.54 -36.75 -16.14
CA ASP A 605 -36.25 -37.40 -17.42
C ASP A 605 -35.61 -36.43 -18.44
N ASN A 606 -34.71 -36.98 -19.28
CA ASN A 606 -34.14 -36.45 -20.53
C ASN A 606 -32.74 -35.78 -20.53
N GLY A 607 -31.76 -36.39 -19.85
CA GLY A 607 -30.35 -36.11 -20.16
C GLY A 607 -29.35 -36.91 -19.32
N THR A 608 -29.24 -38.23 -19.54
CA THR A 608 -28.25 -39.06 -18.87
C THR A 608 -26.93 -39.13 -19.66
N MET A 609 -25.81 -38.89 -18.97
CA MET A 609 -24.49 -39.47 -19.29
C MET A 609 -24.27 -40.77 -18.50
N ILE A 610 -25.14 -41.77 -18.62
CA ILE A 610 -24.86 -43.19 -18.28
C ILE A 610 -25.78 -44.06 -19.15
N ASP A 611 -25.22 -45.14 -19.72
CA ASP A 611 -25.86 -46.14 -20.59
C ASP A 611 -27.12 -46.79 -19.94
N PRO A 612 -28.29 -46.78 -20.62
CA PRO A 612 -29.53 -47.39 -20.12
C PRO A 612 -29.53 -48.93 -19.99
N ALA A 613 -28.47 -49.63 -20.38
CA ALA A 613 -28.46 -51.10 -20.46
C ALA A 613 -28.41 -51.86 -19.11
N VAL A 614 -28.43 -51.18 -17.95
CA VAL A 614 -28.35 -51.85 -16.64
C VAL A 614 -29.40 -51.32 -15.66
N GLN A 615 -30.68 -51.67 -15.85
CA GLN A 615 -31.66 -51.65 -14.75
C GLN A 615 -32.67 -52.81 -14.86
N PRO A 616 -32.90 -53.58 -13.79
CA PRO A 616 -34.12 -54.35 -13.62
C PRO A 616 -35.23 -53.47 -12.99
N PRO A 617 -36.51 -53.70 -13.30
CA PRO A 617 -37.59 -52.83 -12.84
C PRO A 617 -38.07 -53.19 -11.43
N GLY A 618 -38.08 -52.21 -10.53
CA GLY A 618 -39.00 -52.20 -9.38
C GLY A 618 -38.41 -51.85 -8.01
N LYS A 619 -38.98 -50.78 -7.42
CA LYS A 619 -39.08 -50.39 -6.00
C LYS A 619 -37.98 -49.52 -5.37
N TYR A 620 -38.47 -48.35 -4.94
CA TYR A 620 -38.02 -47.37 -3.96
C TYR A 620 -36.91 -47.78 -2.97
N PHE A 621 -35.87 -46.93 -2.97
CA PHE A 621 -34.84 -46.65 -1.97
C PHE A 621 -34.92 -47.38 -0.62
N SER A 622 -34.22 -48.52 -0.53
CA SER A 622 -33.42 -48.92 0.63
C SER A 622 -32.30 -49.83 0.14
N GLY A 623 -31.05 -49.37 0.18
CA GLY A 623 -29.88 -50.17 -0.21
C GLY A 623 -29.14 -49.62 -1.44
N ILE A 624 -28.33 -48.57 -1.23
CA ILE A 624 -27.22 -48.27 -2.14
C ILE A 624 -25.99 -48.99 -1.58
N PRO A 625 -25.25 -49.79 -2.37
CA PRO A 625 -24.04 -50.45 -1.89
C PRO A 625 -22.93 -49.44 -1.54
N ALA A 626 -22.24 -49.67 -0.41
CA ALA A 626 -21.13 -48.85 0.10
C ALA A 626 -19.88 -48.75 -0.80
N ALA A 627 -19.91 -49.33 -2.00
CA ALA A 627 -18.76 -49.49 -2.89
C ALA A 627 -18.31 -48.20 -3.60
N ASN A 628 -19.01 -47.07 -3.42
CA ASN A 628 -18.68 -45.77 -4.02
C ASN A 628 -18.43 -44.66 -2.97
N ALA A 629 -18.12 -45.04 -1.74
CA ALA A 629 -17.87 -44.12 -0.63
C ALA A 629 -16.39 -43.74 -0.46
N VAL A 630 -16.12 -42.59 0.15
CA VAL A 630 -14.76 -42.14 0.54
C VAL A 630 -14.70 -42.03 2.07
N LEU A 631 -13.64 -42.56 2.70
CA LEU A 631 -13.45 -42.55 4.15
C LEU A 631 -12.44 -41.46 4.56
N LEU A 632 -12.79 -40.62 5.54
CA LEU A 632 -11.90 -39.61 6.14
C LEU A 632 -11.21 -40.19 7.38
N SER A 633 -9.90 -39.94 7.58
CA SER A 633 -9.15 -40.47 8.72
C SER A 633 -9.60 -39.86 10.06
N ALA A 634 -9.77 -40.70 11.10
CA ALA A 634 -10.46 -40.37 12.34
C ALA A 634 -9.65 -39.59 13.41
N SER A 635 -8.60 -38.85 13.07
CA SER A 635 -7.89 -38.00 14.06
C SER A 635 -7.20 -36.79 13.43
N PRO A 636 -7.37 -35.57 13.99
CA PRO A 636 -6.62 -34.41 13.55
C PRO A 636 -5.14 -34.54 13.95
N LEU A 637 -4.23 -34.23 13.03
CA LEU A 637 -2.83 -33.99 13.36
C LEU A 637 -2.71 -32.60 14.02
N SER A 638 -2.39 -32.61 15.31
CA SER A 638 -1.94 -31.52 16.19
C SER A 638 -2.99 -30.71 16.97
N ALA A 639 -2.62 -30.37 18.21
CA ALA A 639 -3.41 -29.73 19.26
C ALA A 639 -3.56 -28.20 19.11
N LEU A 640 -3.40 -27.64 17.91
CA LEU A 640 -3.37 -26.18 17.67
C LEU A 640 -4.58 -25.72 16.84
N TRP A 641 -5.80 -25.97 17.31
CA TRP A 641 -7.02 -25.46 16.70
C TRP A 641 -7.46 -24.16 17.37
N GLU A 642 -7.20 -23.01 16.72
CA GLU A 642 -7.63 -21.67 17.16
C GLU A 642 -8.14 -20.83 15.97
N PRO A 643 -9.44 -20.89 15.65
CA PRO A 643 -10.01 -20.25 14.46
C PRO A 643 -10.03 -18.72 14.50
N GLU A 644 -9.98 -18.09 15.68
CA GLU A 644 -9.92 -16.63 15.83
C GLU A 644 -8.57 -16.04 15.40
N ASN A 645 -7.52 -16.87 15.27
CA ASN A 645 -6.15 -16.48 14.94
C ASN A 645 -5.67 -17.01 13.57
N GLY A 646 -6.57 -17.53 12.73
CA GLY A 646 -6.26 -17.93 11.35
C GLY A 646 -5.43 -19.21 11.17
N LYS A 647 -5.37 -20.12 12.17
CA LYS A 647 -4.70 -21.44 12.05
C LYS A 647 -5.71 -22.58 11.87
N PHE A 648 -5.53 -23.41 10.83
CA PHE A 648 -6.40 -24.56 10.49
C PHE A 648 -5.58 -25.86 10.31
N GLY A 649 -6.14 -27.01 10.70
CA GLY A 649 -5.51 -28.34 10.56
C GLY A 649 -5.77 -29.04 9.21
N ALA A 650 -4.90 -29.97 8.82
CA ALA A 650 -4.98 -30.73 7.56
C ALA A 650 -5.50 -32.18 7.76
N TYR A 651 -6.22 -32.73 6.77
CA TYR A 651 -6.73 -34.11 6.76
C TYR A 651 -6.17 -34.92 5.57
N THR A 652 -6.01 -36.24 5.75
CA THR A 652 -5.63 -37.17 4.67
C THR A 652 -6.85 -38.00 4.25
N ILE A 653 -7.06 -38.16 2.93
CA ILE A 653 -8.18 -38.93 2.37
C ILE A 653 -7.66 -40.29 1.88
N THR A 654 -8.35 -41.38 2.22
CA THR A 654 -8.04 -42.72 1.68
C THR A 654 -9.27 -43.29 0.95
N PRO A 655 -9.18 -43.64 -0.35
CA PRO A 655 -10.25 -44.32 -1.07
C PRO A 655 -10.55 -45.68 -0.43
N VAL A 656 -11.82 -46.07 -0.34
CA VAL A 656 -12.23 -47.39 0.17
C VAL A 656 -11.89 -48.50 -0.84
N ASP A 657 -11.89 -48.18 -2.14
CA ASP A 657 -11.38 -49.02 -3.23
C ASP A 657 -10.28 -48.26 -4.00
N PRO A 658 -9.00 -48.65 -3.85
CA PRO A 658 -7.87 -47.99 -4.52
C PRO A 658 -7.94 -48.02 -6.05
N SER A 659 -8.67 -48.99 -6.64
CA SER A 659 -8.81 -49.11 -8.10
C SER A 659 -9.80 -48.13 -8.71
N LYS A 660 -10.57 -47.41 -7.87
CA LYS A 660 -11.56 -46.39 -8.25
C LYS A 660 -11.23 -45.01 -7.70
N ALA A 661 -10.01 -44.80 -7.22
CA ALA A 661 -9.56 -43.51 -6.75
C ALA A 661 -9.67 -42.46 -7.88
N PRO A 662 -10.39 -41.34 -7.68
CA PRO A 662 -10.39 -40.28 -8.67
C PRO A 662 -8.98 -39.69 -8.80
N ALA A 663 -8.58 -39.32 -10.02
CA ALA A 663 -7.27 -38.72 -10.29
C ALA A 663 -7.01 -37.38 -9.56
N ALA A 664 -8.06 -36.80 -8.94
CA ALA A 664 -7.97 -35.66 -8.04
C ALA A 664 -9.02 -35.82 -6.91
N GLY A 665 -8.58 -35.80 -5.66
CA GLY A 665 -9.46 -35.82 -4.49
C GLY A 665 -10.01 -34.43 -4.18
N VAL A 666 -11.30 -34.35 -3.86
CA VAL A 666 -11.96 -33.15 -3.32
C VAL A 666 -11.93 -33.26 -1.79
N LEU A 667 -11.42 -32.24 -1.11
CA LEU A 667 -11.45 -32.12 0.34
C LEU A 667 -12.81 -31.56 0.75
N ILE A 668 -13.60 -32.33 1.51
CA ILE A 668 -14.80 -31.84 2.20
C ILE A 668 -14.61 -32.23 3.67
N GLY A 669 -14.38 -31.25 4.55
CA GLY A 669 -14.24 -31.49 5.99
C GLY A 669 -15.60 -31.81 6.60
N ALA A 670 -15.68 -32.90 7.36
CA ALA A 670 -16.81 -33.21 8.23
C ALA A 670 -16.29 -33.39 9.66
N GLN A 671 -16.98 -32.82 10.65
CA GLN A 671 -16.71 -33.07 12.07
C GLN A 671 -17.76 -34.01 12.64
N ARG A 672 -17.32 -34.93 13.50
CA ARG A 672 -18.15 -35.85 14.29
C ARG A 672 -18.75 -35.11 15.48
N SER A 673 -20.08 -35.13 15.61
CA SER A 673 -20.80 -34.55 16.75
C SER A 673 -21.03 -35.61 17.83
N ASP A 674 -20.24 -35.58 18.89
CA ASP A 674 -20.57 -36.27 20.13
C ASP A 674 -20.98 -35.19 21.16
N MET A 675 -22.28 -34.96 21.33
CA MET A 675 -22.82 -34.34 22.53
C MET A 675 -23.97 -35.21 23.03
N THR A 676 -23.73 -35.88 24.15
CA THR A 676 -24.76 -36.42 25.03
C THR A 676 -25.47 -35.26 25.72
N GLU A 677 -26.80 -35.24 25.60
CA GLU A 677 -27.69 -34.40 26.39
C GLU A 677 -27.48 -34.67 27.88
N GLU A 678 -27.24 -33.64 28.67
CA GLU A 678 -27.78 -33.59 30.03
C GLU A 678 -28.15 -32.15 30.41
N SER A 679 -29.42 -31.97 30.71
CA SER A 679 -30.09 -30.74 31.13
C SER A 679 -29.84 -30.44 32.61
N ALA A 680 -29.76 -29.16 33.00
CA ALA A 680 -30.69 -28.54 33.96
C ALA A 680 -30.33 -27.07 34.29
N ASN A 681 -31.38 -26.26 34.38
CA ASN A 681 -31.48 -24.93 34.99
C ASN A 681 -30.82 -24.84 36.39
N VAL A 682 -30.38 -23.65 36.81
CA VAL A 682 -30.96 -22.84 37.91
C VAL A 682 -30.22 -21.50 38.05
N ASP A 683 -31.03 -20.43 38.11
CA ASP A 683 -30.90 -19.09 38.70
C ASP A 683 -29.55 -18.50 39.14
N SER A 684 -29.37 -17.22 38.76
CA SER A 684 -28.51 -16.25 39.44
C SER A 684 -29.08 -15.88 40.83
N PRO A 685 -28.23 -15.54 41.82
CA PRO A 685 -28.09 -14.11 42.11
C PRO A 685 -26.68 -13.64 42.51
N SER A 686 -26.54 -12.32 42.43
CA SER A 686 -25.45 -11.44 42.90
C SER A 686 -24.89 -11.70 44.30
N ALA A 687 -23.58 -11.47 44.50
CA ALA A 687 -23.02 -10.57 45.52
C ALA A 687 -21.48 -10.54 45.48
N ASP A 688 -20.93 -9.38 45.86
CA ASP A 688 -19.53 -9.01 46.05
C ASP A 688 -18.66 -10.02 46.82
N TYR A 689 -17.37 -10.11 46.47
CA TYR A 689 -16.27 -10.17 47.45
C TYR A 689 -14.94 -9.69 46.84
N ASN A 690 -14.35 -8.68 47.48
CA ASN A 690 -12.93 -8.31 47.39
C ASN A 690 -12.03 -9.44 47.92
N SER A 691 -10.83 -9.59 47.36
CA SER A 691 -9.54 -9.45 48.05
C SER A 691 -8.41 -10.32 47.47
N THR A 692 -7.33 -9.64 47.08
CA THR A 692 -5.90 -9.91 47.35
C THR A 692 -5.31 -11.33 47.20
N ASP A 693 -4.29 -11.36 46.33
CA ASP A 693 -2.90 -11.81 46.56
C ASP A 693 -2.41 -13.22 46.18
N LEU A 694 -1.12 -13.20 45.78
CA LEU A 694 -0.15 -14.27 45.48
C LEU A 694 -0.22 -14.87 44.06
N GLY A 695 0.87 -14.95 43.29
CA GLY A 695 2.28 -14.70 43.54
C GLY A 695 3.12 -15.30 42.41
N ALA A 696 4.30 -14.70 42.22
CA ALA A 696 5.33 -14.95 41.21
C ALA A 696 5.63 -16.41 40.79
N LEU A 697 5.85 -16.60 39.49
CA LEU A 697 7.17 -16.89 38.89
C LEU A 697 7.18 -16.48 37.41
#